data_AF-A0A851I268-F1
#
_entry.id   AF-A0A851I268-F1
#
_cell.length_a   1.000
_cell.length_b   1.000
_cell.length_c   1.000
_cell.angle_alpha   90.00
_cell.angle_beta   90.00
_cell.angle_gamma   90.00
#
_symmetry.space_group_name_H-M   'P 1'
#
loop_
_entity.id
_entity.type
_entity.pdbx_description
1 polymer ?
#
loop_
_entity_poly.entity_id
_entity_poly.type
_entity_poly.pdbx_seq_one_letter_code
_entity_poly.pdbx_strand_id
1 'polypeptide(L)'
;MFKKTLISLAVASSLGLTGCLSGGDEGANANPDYKISNPDFDGKTWPVFNPVTGDLPIPNDLIFDSETGDGTFDVDDTSPPVTTALNELSGASTVAPAVIQFNGQIAEDSVRYGETVFLIELEYASGDPVQGLSSQEPPTVAGLATARADVETLDGMSAIRILPLEPLNPQKRYIAVVTKGVSDINGDAIIASPTYGSLTDEDQPLGTATLAPVRALINGLWEKTAVSSLPITADDIAISYSFTTSNDEKVLQYIAEPGAWFEDQLTTFVKVSAAKAAVAGGAKDYASVKAVVDPALTNFPSAAIKTALSPTFDVAPPQGCGGTTGLAAIQCVSVGLTAKIAAALPTPTPDNRSAADFTLGDPTPVGLVSAVAGSVYDSFNTKLGGSAPKVLAVQGTVSLPYYLGTPESKDGAAAILANSWTADNGIAAGLNAQFEAINLEIPHGAENDSGGFKSNTVNYVFPFPKKQADVDVPALIIYPEAEEGSDTKGVVMFQHGITTDRSTALTFGTALAALGYTVVSIDQPVHGVAAFTAEEQEALVQKLLLGANPDFTEPQLAALTELILAENTDVLAAQLGDGNATPESTGQAMSLINTAKNAGSTVPGLAPMEVERHFGIYSPTPGDLKPIDYTTGEGDSGSMFINLLNFTNTRDNIRQSAVDQMNLRVSLNDLDLTPKGGADLSGANVFFAGHSLGTITGAPFIASVNANQLGAIATSKGPVSSTYNDIEAASMLTPGGGIVRMLENSPSFAPRILLGLQQSAGLDQGDADLESFLNVFQATIDSADPINFADNLKASKPAAYLQSVVQGDAVIPNAADEALWGIAPLDATIPAANTGLPAAVTVDSFDAPLAGSFPLSLMYEDGRDSALFTLYEQAIYGGTTDSEGNPIPLDHGTPVSGSPADAFGQMVLETDGVFVPPAP
;
A
#
# COMPACT_ATOMS: atom_id res chain seq x y z
N MET A 1 23.62 37.60 -18.83
CA MET A 1 23.11 37.30 -20.19
C MET A 1 23.56 35.88 -20.52
N PHE A 2 22.98 34.90 -19.81
CA PHE A 2 23.41 33.51 -19.84
C PHE A 2 22.69 32.75 -20.95
N LYS A 3 23.48 31.98 -21.70
CA LYS A 3 23.08 31.20 -22.86
C LYS A 3 22.22 30.02 -22.40
N LYS A 4 21.14 29.80 -23.15
CA LYS A 4 20.30 28.61 -23.17
C LYS A 4 21.16 27.34 -23.12
N THR A 5 21.22 26.67 -21.98
CA THR A 5 21.85 25.36 -21.79
C THR A 5 20.74 24.31 -21.79
N LEU A 6 20.65 23.57 -22.91
CA LEU A 6 20.29 22.15 -23.01
C LEU A 6 19.28 21.63 -21.97
N ILE A 7 18.06 22.15 -22.02
CA ILE A 7 16.86 21.45 -21.56
C ILE A 7 16.21 20.90 -22.82
N SER A 8 16.09 19.58 -22.95
CA SER A 8 15.07 18.94 -23.80
C SER A 8 15.24 17.43 -23.83
N LEU A 9 14.59 16.75 -22.89
CA LEU A 9 13.77 15.61 -23.28
C LEU A 9 12.55 16.22 -24.03
N ALA A 10 12.77 16.79 -25.22
CA ALA A 10 11.71 17.28 -26.09
C ALA A 10 11.27 16.15 -27.04
N VAL A 11 11.03 14.98 -26.46
CA VAL A 11 10.11 14.01 -27.05
C VAL A 11 8.80 14.40 -26.42
N ALA A 12 7.95 15.05 -27.21
CA ALA A 12 6.69 15.64 -26.79
C ALA A 12 6.02 14.83 -25.65
N SER A 13 5.91 15.39 -24.46
CA SER A 13 5.02 14.88 -23.40
C SER A 13 3.52 15.13 -23.73
N SER A 14 3.21 15.25 -25.03
CA SER A 14 1.86 15.31 -25.62
C SER A 14 1.62 14.14 -26.57
N LEU A 15 2.31 13.01 -26.34
CA LEU A 15 1.96 11.76 -27.00
C LEU A 15 0.71 11.21 -26.34
N GLY A 16 -0.45 11.48 -26.92
CA GLY A 16 -1.68 10.78 -26.55
C GLY A 16 -1.48 9.26 -26.69
N LEU A 17 -1.69 8.53 -25.60
CA LEU A 17 -1.71 7.07 -25.58
C LEU A 17 -2.97 6.60 -26.32
N THR A 18 -2.89 6.45 -27.64
CA THR A 18 -4.06 6.11 -28.48
C THR A 18 -4.28 4.61 -28.67
N GLY A 19 -3.29 3.78 -28.34
CA GLY A 19 -3.34 2.32 -28.56
C GLY A 19 -3.62 1.44 -27.34
N CYS A 20 -3.60 1.98 -26.11
CA CYS A 20 -3.76 1.18 -24.87
C CYS A 20 -4.84 1.68 -23.91
N LEU A 21 -5.48 2.83 -24.17
CA LEU A 21 -6.34 3.53 -23.20
C LEU A 21 -7.56 4.22 -23.83
N SER A 22 -7.80 4.05 -25.13
CA SER A 22 -8.98 4.63 -25.78
C SER A 22 -10.18 3.72 -25.54
N GLY A 23 -11.03 4.09 -24.59
CA GLY A 23 -12.33 3.43 -24.40
C GLY A 23 -13.07 3.30 -25.73
N GLY A 24 -13.58 2.09 -26.02
CA GLY A 24 -14.04 1.63 -27.33
C GLY A 24 -15.24 2.34 -27.98
N ASP A 25 -15.39 3.66 -27.82
CA ASP A 25 -16.54 4.44 -28.30
C ASP A 25 -16.19 5.67 -29.16
N GLU A 26 -14.99 5.73 -29.75
CA GLU A 26 -14.76 6.66 -30.86
C GLU A 26 -14.94 5.96 -32.22
N GLY A 27 -16.13 6.15 -32.78
CA GLY A 27 -16.38 6.00 -34.22
C GLY A 27 -15.58 7.02 -35.03
N ALA A 28 -14.24 6.89 -35.01
CA ALA A 28 -13.37 7.61 -35.91
C ALA A 28 -13.55 6.99 -37.31
N ASN A 29 -14.00 7.83 -38.24
CA ASN A 29 -14.19 7.48 -39.65
C ASN A 29 -13.06 6.57 -40.14
N ALA A 30 -13.43 5.37 -40.62
CA ALA A 30 -12.54 4.50 -41.37
C ALA A 30 -11.84 5.32 -42.46
N ASN A 31 -10.59 5.71 -42.18
CA ASN A 31 -9.75 6.35 -43.18
C ASN A 31 -9.60 5.32 -44.31
N PRO A 32 -9.61 5.73 -45.59
CA PRO A 32 -9.58 4.79 -46.70
C PRO A 32 -8.37 3.85 -46.57
N ASP A 33 -8.66 2.55 -46.56
CA ASP A 33 -7.69 1.44 -46.53
C ASP A 33 -6.86 1.45 -47.82
N TYR A 34 -5.82 2.29 -47.84
CA TYR A 34 -4.80 2.26 -48.87
C TYR A 34 -3.94 1.01 -48.63
N LYS A 35 -4.27 -0.07 -49.33
CA LYS A 35 -3.44 -1.28 -49.38
C LYS A 35 -2.12 -1.01 -50.12
N ILE A 36 -1.20 -0.32 -49.44
CA ILE A 36 0.21 -0.33 -49.79
C ILE A 36 0.76 -1.64 -49.23
N SER A 37 0.78 -2.68 -50.06
CA SER A 37 1.50 -3.92 -49.77
C SER A 37 3.00 -3.59 -49.72
N ASN A 38 3.61 -3.77 -48.55
CA ASN A 38 5.06 -3.70 -48.41
C ASN A 38 5.57 -5.11 -48.09
N PRO A 39 6.25 -5.79 -49.04
CA PRO A 39 6.73 -7.15 -48.84
C PRO A 39 7.69 -7.32 -47.65
N ASP A 40 8.27 -6.23 -47.14
CA ASP A 40 9.14 -6.25 -45.96
C ASP A 40 8.36 -6.40 -44.62
N PHE A 41 7.06 -6.11 -44.62
CA PHE A 41 6.19 -6.13 -43.42
C PHE A 41 4.92 -6.98 -43.59
N ASP A 42 4.48 -7.23 -44.82
CA ASP A 42 3.26 -7.98 -45.10
C ASP A 42 3.35 -9.42 -44.53
N GLY A 43 2.46 -9.74 -43.59
CA GLY A 43 2.39 -11.06 -42.94
C GLY A 43 3.50 -11.33 -41.92
N LYS A 44 4.21 -10.31 -41.45
CA LYS A 44 5.22 -10.42 -40.39
C LYS A 44 4.69 -9.99 -39.03
N THR A 45 5.26 -10.59 -37.98
CA THR A 45 4.95 -10.29 -36.58
C THR A 45 6.07 -9.45 -35.96
N TRP A 46 5.72 -8.43 -35.18
CA TRP A 46 6.64 -7.53 -34.49
C TRP A 46 6.04 -6.98 -33.19
N PRO A 47 6.88 -6.61 -32.22
CA PRO A 47 6.44 -5.89 -31.01
C PRO A 47 6.00 -4.46 -31.37
N VAL A 48 4.93 -3.99 -30.75
CA VAL A 48 4.38 -2.65 -30.95
C VAL A 48 5.31 -1.60 -30.33
N PHE A 49 5.75 -0.66 -31.15
CA PHE A 49 6.54 0.51 -30.73
C PHE A 49 6.42 1.61 -31.78
N ASN A 50 5.74 2.69 -31.43
CA ASN A 50 5.57 3.87 -32.26
C ASN A 50 5.47 5.16 -31.43
N PRO A 51 6.60 5.85 -31.16
CA PRO A 51 6.60 7.11 -30.41
C PRO A 51 5.95 8.28 -31.16
N VAL A 52 5.45 8.10 -32.40
CA VAL A 52 4.72 9.17 -33.12
C VAL A 52 3.23 9.13 -32.79
N THR A 53 2.67 7.94 -32.59
CA THR A 53 1.25 7.72 -32.28
C THR A 53 1.01 7.44 -30.79
N GLY A 54 2.07 7.36 -29.99
CA GLY A 54 1.99 7.05 -28.57
C GLY A 54 1.85 5.55 -28.26
N ASP A 55 1.98 4.68 -29.27
CA ASP A 55 1.90 3.23 -29.09
C ASP A 55 3.22 2.71 -28.50
N LEU A 56 3.36 2.82 -27.18
CA LEU A 56 4.56 2.44 -26.44
C LEU A 56 4.23 1.33 -25.45
N PRO A 57 5.15 0.36 -25.23
CA PRO A 57 5.07 -0.52 -24.07
C PRO A 57 5.04 0.33 -22.79
N ILE A 58 4.10 0.05 -21.89
CA ILE A 58 3.98 0.69 -20.57
C ILE A 58 4.51 -0.27 -19.51
N PRO A 59 5.37 0.19 -18.58
CA PRO A 59 5.91 1.55 -18.42
C PRO A 59 7.00 1.92 -19.46
N ASN A 60 7.27 3.21 -19.68
CA ASN A 60 8.32 3.70 -20.60
C ASN A 60 8.98 5.00 -20.10
N ASP A 61 10.30 5.16 -20.26
CA ASP A 61 10.99 6.41 -19.92
C ASP A 61 10.64 7.57 -20.89
N LEU A 62 10.10 7.27 -22.07
CA LEU A 62 9.73 8.31 -23.05
C LEU A 62 8.52 9.16 -22.64
N ILE A 63 7.76 8.73 -21.64
CA ILE A 63 6.56 9.45 -21.14
C ILE A 63 6.85 10.28 -19.87
N PHE A 64 8.11 10.40 -19.44
CA PHE A 64 8.47 11.29 -18.34
C PHE A 64 8.20 12.76 -18.67
N ASP A 65 7.65 13.47 -17.69
CA ASP A 65 7.45 14.91 -17.74
C ASP A 65 8.80 15.63 -17.75
N SER A 66 9.02 16.39 -18.82
CA SER A 66 10.26 17.13 -19.04
C SER A 66 10.23 18.56 -18.47
N GLU A 67 9.05 19.05 -18.06
CA GLU A 67 8.80 20.40 -17.57
C GLU A 67 8.74 20.47 -16.03
N THR A 68 8.06 19.53 -15.37
CA THR A 68 7.94 19.50 -13.90
C THR A 68 9.27 19.15 -13.24
N GLY A 69 9.95 18.11 -13.75
CA GLY A 69 11.26 17.67 -13.32
C GLY A 69 11.30 17.01 -11.93
N ASP A 70 10.15 16.55 -11.41
CA ASP A 70 10.02 15.78 -10.17
C ASP A 70 9.90 14.27 -10.41
N GLY A 71 10.05 13.84 -11.66
CA GLY A 71 9.99 12.43 -12.06
C GLY A 71 8.60 11.94 -12.42
N THR A 72 7.58 12.79 -12.44
CA THR A 72 6.25 12.39 -12.90
C THR A 72 6.21 12.05 -14.38
N PHE A 73 5.21 11.27 -14.80
CA PHE A 73 4.88 11.15 -16.23
C PHE A 73 3.99 12.32 -16.68
N ASP A 74 3.93 12.56 -17.99
CA ASP A 74 3.02 13.53 -18.61
C ASP A 74 2.46 12.94 -19.90
N VAL A 75 1.17 12.60 -19.84
CA VAL A 75 0.36 12.07 -20.94
C VAL A 75 -0.97 12.81 -21.02
N ASP A 76 -1.55 12.88 -22.22
CA ASP A 76 -2.88 13.47 -22.42
C ASP A 76 -3.92 12.73 -21.57
N ASP A 77 -4.66 13.47 -20.74
CA ASP A 77 -5.61 12.87 -19.80
C ASP A 77 -6.92 12.47 -20.48
N THR A 78 -7.23 11.17 -20.44
CA THR A 78 -8.45 10.55 -20.93
C THR A 78 -9.19 9.83 -19.79
N SER A 79 -10.52 9.84 -19.82
CA SER A 79 -11.33 9.02 -18.91
C SER A 79 -11.49 7.62 -19.50
N PRO A 80 -11.48 6.52 -18.71
CA PRO A 80 -11.39 6.40 -17.24
C PRO A 80 -9.94 6.34 -16.68
N PRO A 81 -9.70 6.46 -15.35
CA PRO A 81 -8.73 7.34 -14.66
C PRO A 81 -7.22 7.00 -14.82
N VAL A 82 -6.86 6.14 -15.76
CA VAL A 82 -5.52 5.59 -15.93
C VAL A 82 -4.50 6.68 -16.23
N THR A 83 -4.78 7.59 -17.15
CA THR A 83 -3.87 8.69 -17.51
C THR A 83 -3.73 9.72 -16.39
N THR A 84 -4.81 10.03 -15.67
CA THR A 84 -4.76 10.92 -14.49
C THR A 84 -3.82 10.34 -13.43
N ALA A 85 -3.95 9.03 -13.16
CA ALA A 85 -3.10 8.35 -12.19
C ALA A 85 -1.63 8.25 -12.66
N LEU A 86 -1.41 7.98 -13.96
CA LEU A 86 -0.09 7.92 -14.56
C LEU A 86 0.66 9.25 -14.39
N ASN A 87 -0.02 10.38 -14.57
CA ASN A 87 0.55 11.72 -14.38
C ASN A 87 0.93 12.05 -12.92
N GLU A 88 0.48 11.23 -11.96
CA GLU A 88 0.79 11.37 -10.52
C GLU A 88 1.85 10.35 -10.04
N LEU A 89 2.42 9.55 -10.96
CA LEU A 89 3.46 8.56 -10.67
C LEU A 89 4.85 9.11 -10.93
N SER A 90 5.73 9.04 -9.92
CA SER A 90 7.14 9.47 -10.04
C SER A 90 8.09 8.43 -10.66
N GLY A 91 7.53 7.45 -11.38
CA GLY A 91 8.26 6.32 -11.96
C GLY A 91 7.38 5.09 -12.15
N ALA A 92 7.97 4.05 -12.71
CA ALA A 92 7.34 2.76 -12.93
C ALA A 92 7.16 1.97 -11.63
N SER A 93 6.21 1.04 -11.66
CA SER A 93 6.02 0.03 -10.63
C SER A 93 7.26 -0.84 -10.43
N THR A 94 7.50 -1.25 -9.20
CA THR A 94 8.50 -2.25 -8.83
C THR A 94 7.96 -3.69 -8.91
N VAL A 95 6.63 -3.87 -9.03
CA VAL A 95 5.99 -5.20 -8.99
C VAL A 95 5.09 -5.51 -10.18
N ALA A 96 4.52 -4.50 -10.83
CA ALA A 96 3.72 -4.68 -12.03
C ALA A 96 4.63 -5.08 -13.21
N PRO A 97 4.19 -6.00 -14.09
CA PRO A 97 5.00 -6.44 -15.21
C PRO A 97 5.18 -5.35 -16.25
N ALA A 98 6.31 -5.42 -16.96
CA ALA A 98 6.46 -4.74 -18.24
C ALA A 98 5.73 -5.54 -19.32
N VAL A 99 4.79 -4.91 -20.03
CA VAL A 99 3.95 -5.57 -21.05
C VAL A 99 4.32 -5.10 -22.45
N ILE A 100 4.68 -6.03 -23.32
CA ILE A 100 5.09 -5.78 -24.71
C ILE A 100 4.07 -6.45 -25.63
N GLN A 101 3.17 -5.67 -26.22
CA GLN A 101 2.17 -6.16 -27.17
C GLN A 101 2.76 -6.39 -28.57
N PHE A 102 2.12 -7.25 -29.35
CA PHE A 102 2.52 -7.59 -30.72
C PHE A 102 1.37 -7.33 -31.70
N ASN A 103 1.70 -7.10 -32.97
CA ASN A 103 0.71 -6.99 -34.05
C ASN A 103 0.18 -8.35 -34.54
N GLY A 104 0.57 -9.45 -33.88
CA GLY A 104 0.32 -10.83 -34.31
C GLY A 104 0.61 -11.82 -33.18
N GLN A 105 0.34 -13.10 -33.43
CA GLN A 105 0.55 -14.16 -32.45
C GLN A 105 1.98 -14.71 -32.49
N ILE A 106 2.56 -14.99 -31.32
CA ILE A 106 3.89 -15.56 -31.15
C ILE A 106 3.85 -16.99 -30.60
N ALA A 107 4.90 -17.77 -30.87
CA ALA A 107 5.06 -19.09 -30.31
C ALA A 107 5.63 -19.00 -28.89
N GLU A 108 4.85 -19.42 -27.89
CA GLU A 108 5.19 -19.35 -26.47
C GLU A 108 6.53 -20.03 -26.12
N ASP A 109 6.84 -21.18 -26.73
CA ASP A 109 8.07 -21.94 -26.48
C ASP A 109 9.36 -21.26 -26.98
N SER A 110 9.22 -20.21 -27.79
CA SER A 110 10.31 -19.34 -28.27
C SER A 110 10.59 -18.15 -27.34
N VAL A 111 9.69 -17.86 -26.39
CA VAL A 111 9.84 -16.80 -25.39
C VAL A 111 10.53 -17.39 -24.15
N ARG A 112 11.78 -17.00 -23.93
CA ARG A 112 12.64 -17.55 -22.88
C ARG A 112 13.41 -16.44 -22.20
N TYR A 113 13.09 -16.22 -20.93
CA TYR A 113 13.81 -15.25 -20.12
C TYR A 113 15.30 -15.62 -19.99
N GLY A 114 16.19 -14.66 -20.24
CA GLY A 114 17.64 -14.87 -20.26
C GLY A 114 18.20 -15.45 -21.57
N GLU A 115 17.37 -15.73 -22.58
CA GLU A 115 17.79 -16.19 -23.90
C GLU A 115 17.23 -15.31 -25.03
N THR A 116 15.91 -15.12 -25.08
CA THR A 116 15.23 -14.33 -26.13
C THR A 116 14.54 -13.07 -25.59
N VAL A 117 14.29 -13.03 -24.28
CA VAL A 117 13.72 -11.88 -23.55
C VAL A 117 14.59 -11.58 -22.33
N PHE A 118 14.84 -10.29 -22.06
CA PHE A 118 15.73 -9.85 -20.98
C PHE A 118 15.19 -8.60 -20.30
N LEU A 119 15.49 -8.47 -18.99
CA LEU A 119 15.32 -7.24 -18.23
C LEU A 119 16.64 -6.89 -17.54
N ILE A 120 17.32 -5.87 -18.05
CA ILE A 120 18.67 -5.48 -17.61
C ILE A 120 18.58 -4.34 -16.61
N GLU A 121 19.11 -4.51 -15.40
CA GLU A 121 19.22 -3.44 -14.40
C GLU A 121 20.47 -2.58 -14.65
N LEU A 122 20.30 -1.25 -14.60
CA LEU A 122 21.38 -0.28 -14.74
C LEU A 122 21.74 0.40 -13.43
N GLU A 123 23.03 0.68 -13.29
CA GLU A 123 23.60 1.43 -12.17
C GLU A 123 24.26 2.73 -12.67
N TYR A 124 23.96 3.84 -12.00
CA TYR A 124 24.52 5.16 -12.25
C TYR A 124 25.44 5.57 -11.11
N ALA A 125 26.57 6.20 -11.39
CA ALA A 125 27.50 6.61 -10.33
C ALA A 125 26.89 7.70 -9.45
N SER A 126 26.01 8.54 -10.01
CA SER A 126 25.18 9.48 -9.26
C SER A 126 24.16 8.79 -8.34
N GLY A 127 23.75 7.57 -8.66
CA GLY A 127 22.64 6.86 -8.03
C GLY A 127 21.25 7.33 -8.47
N ASP A 128 21.15 8.29 -9.39
CA ASP A 128 19.86 8.83 -9.88
C ASP A 128 19.75 8.61 -11.39
N PRO A 129 18.98 7.60 -11.85
CA PRO A 129 18.84 7.30 -13.27
C PRO A 129 18.12 8.39 -14.09
N VAL A 130 17.20 9.14 -13.48
CA VAL A 130 16.42 10.20 -14.16
C VAL A 130 17.32 11.40 -14.43
N GLN A 131 18.07 11.84 -13.41
CA GLN A 131 19.07 12.90 -13.57
C GLN A 131 20.27 12.43 -14.41
N GLY A 132 20.65 11.16 -14.30
CA GLY A 132 21.66 10.52 -15.13
C GLY A 132 21.30 10.60 -16.62
N LEU A 133 20.03 10.35 -16.98
CA LEU A 133 19.53 10.51 -18.35
C LEU A 133 19.67 11.94 -18.84
N SER A 134 19.16 12.89 -18.06
CA SER A 134 19.17 14.33 -18.40
C SER A 134 20.60 14.88 -18.56
N SER A 135 21.55 14.34 -17.80
CA SER A 135 22.97 14.72 -17.86
C SER A 135 23.81 13.87 -18.81
N GLN A 136 23.22 12.89 -19.48
CA GLN A 136 23.89 11.90 -20.34
C GLN A 136 25.02 11.15 -19.59
N GLU A 137 24.80 10.87 -18.31
CA GLU A 137 25.69 10.06 -17.50
C GLU A 137 25.76 8.62 -18.06
N PRO A 138 26.96 8.08 -18.32
CA PRO A 138 27.10 6.69 -18.77
C PRO A 138 26.85 5.71 -17.60
N PRO A 139 25.87 4.80 -17.71
CA PRO A 139 25.63 3.77 -16.71
C PRO A 139 26.61 2.59 -16.83
N THR A 140 26.52 1.67 -15.87
CA THR A 140 27.01 0.28 -16.00
C THR A 140 25.83 -0.68 -15.81
N VAL A 141 25.98 -1.93 -16.25
CA VAL A 141 25.00 -3.00 -15.99
C VAL A 141 25.24 -3.57 -14.61
N ALA A 142 24.18 -3.64 -13.79
CA ALA A 142 24.19 -4.31 -12.49
C ALA A 142 23.95 -5.82 -12.64
N GLY A 143 23.04 -6.22 -13.54
CA GLY A 143 22.71 -7.61 -13.83
C GLY A 143 21.40 -7.75 -14.60
N LEU A 144 20.93 -8.99 -14.73
CA LEU A 144 19.54 -9.25 -15.10
C LEU A 144 18.68 -9.23 -13.84
N ALA A 145 17.49 -8.64 -13.93
CA ALA A 145 16.50 -8.70 -12.85
C ALA A 145 16.05 -10.16 -12.62
N THR A 146 15.59 -10.47 -11.41
CA THR A 146 14.97 -11.76 -11.12
C THR A 146 13.54 -11.75 -11.64
N ALA A 147 13.32 -12.29 -12.84
CA ALA A 147 12.04 -12.23 -13.54
C ALA A 147 11.75 -13.49 -14.37
N ARG A 148 10.51 -13.60 -14.85
CA ARG A 148 10.02 -14.56 -15.85
C ARG A 148 9.41 -13.81 -17.04
N ALA A 149 9.33 -14.44 -18.21
CA ALA A 149 8.66 -13.90 -19.37
C ALA A 149 7.56 -14.86 -19.81
N ASP A 150 6.30 -14.41 -19.74
CA ASP A 150 5.11 -15.19 -20.09
C ASP A 150 4.44 -14.59 -21.33
N VAL A 151 3.77 -15.44 -22.11
CA VAL A 151 3.01 -15.02 -23.29
C VAL A 151 1.53 -15.10 -22.99
N GLU A 152 0.87 -13.95 -23.05
CA GLU A 152 -0.59 -13.86 -22.89
C GLU A 152 -1.25 -13.45 -24.20
N THR A 153 -2.56 -13.64 -24.28
CA THR A 153 -3.39 -13.12 -25.38
C THR A 153 -4.15 -11.88 -24.91
N LEU A 154 -3.88 -10.75 -25.56
CA LEU A 154 -4.57 -9.48 -25.36
C LEU A 154 -5.15 -9.00 -26.70
N ASP A 155 -6.44 -8.65 -26.74
CA ASP A 155 -7.16 -8.23 -27.96
C ASP A 155 -7.05 -9.24 -29.12
N GLY A 156 -6.88 -10.53 -28.80
CA GLY A 156 -6.65 -11.61 -29.77
C GLY A 156 -5.23 -11.68 -30.35
N MET A 157 -4.32 -10.79 -29.94
CA MET A 157 -2.90 -10.78 -30.30
C MET A 157 -2.04 -11.23 -29.11
N SER A 158 -0.76 -11.55 -29.35
CA SER A 158 0.14 -11.91 -28.25
C SER A 158 0.70 -10.69 -27.54
N ALA A 159 0.94 -10.83 -26.24
CA ALA A 159 1.74 -9.92 -25.44
C ALA A 159 2.76 -10.70 -24.61
N ILE A 160 3.97 -10.17 -24.46
CA ILE A 160 4.95 -10.69 -23.50
C ILE A 160 4.83 -9.88 -22.21
N ARG A 161 4.56 -10.56 -21.09
CA ARG A 161 4.61 -10.01 -19.74
C ARG A 161 5.94 -10.40 -19.10
N ILE A 162 6.80 -9.43 -18.81
CA ILE A 162 8.02 -9.65 -18.04
C ILE A 162 7.67 -9.47 -16.56
N LEU A 163 7.48 -10.57 -15.85
CA LEU A 163 7.01 -10.66 -14.48
C LEU A 163 8.18 -10.66 -13.49
N PRO A 164 8.33 -9.63 -12.62
CA PRO A 164 9.25 -9.70 -11.49
C PRO A 164 8.87 -10.86 -10.55
N LEU A 165 9.86 -11.62 -10.07
CA LEU A 165 9.67 -12.69 -9.08
C LEU A 165 9.99 -12.24 -7.65
N GLU A 166 10.59 -11.06 -7.54
CA GLU A 166 10.76 -10.24 -6.34
C GLU A 166 10.56 -8.78 -6.78
N PRO A 167 10.18 -7.85 -5.88
CA PRO A 167 10.11 -6.44 -6.23
C PRO A 167 11.42 -5.98 -6.87
N LEU A 168 11.32 -5.27 -8.00
CA LEU A 168 12.46 -4.62 -8.63
C LEU A 168 13.05 -3.57 -7.67
N ASN A 169 14.36 -3.34 -7.76
CA ASN A 169 15.00 -2.33 -6.95
C ASN A 169 14.40 -0.94 -7.25
N PRO A 170 14.01 -0.17 -6.23
CA PRO A 170 13.46 1.17 -6.42
C PRO A 170 14.55 2.12 -6.93
N GLN A 171 14.13 3.20 -7.60
CA GLN A 171 15.03 4.22 -8.16
C GLN A 171 16.09 3.66 -9.14
N LYS A 172 15.78 2.61 -9.89
CA LYS A 172 16.67 2.01 -10.90
C LYS A 172 16.09 2.14 -12.31
N ARG A 173 16.97 2.23 -13.31
CA ARG A 173 16.56 2.10 -14.72
C ARG A 173 16.74 0.65 -15.16
N TYR A 174 15.71 0.13 -15.80
CA TYR A 174 15.72 -1.18 -16.45
C TYR A 174 15.65 -1.02 -17.97
N ILE A 175 16.30 -1.91 -18.71
CA ILE A 175 16.13 -2.05 -20.16
C ILE A 175 15.46 -3.39 -20.44
N ALA A 176 14.23 -3.36 -20.97
CA ALA A 176 13.54 -4.52 -21.50
C ALA A 176 14.01 -4.76 -22.95
N VAL A 177 14.34 -6.01 -23.28
CA VAL A 177 14.84 -6.42 -24.60
C VAL A 177 14.08 -7.66 -25.07
N VAL A 178 13.56 -7.63 -26.30
CA VAL A 178 13.06 -8.81 -27.00
C VAL A 178 13.85 -8.98 -28.29
N THR A 179 14.32 -10.20 -28.53
CA THR A 179 15.14 -10.54 -29.69
C THR A 179 14.32 -11.18 -30.82
N LYS A 180 14.88 -11.18 -32.02
CA LYS A 180 14.37 -11.91 -33.20
C LYS A 180 14.55 -13.44 -33.07
N GLY A 181 15.05 -13.93 -31.93
CA GLY A 181 15.01 -15.35 -31.58
C GLY A 181 13.60 -15.83 -31.24
N VAL A 182 12.68 -14.92 -30.89
CA VAL A 182 11.25 -15.21 -30.78
C VAL A 182 10.67 -15.46 -32.17
N SER A 183 9.81 -16.48 -32.29
CA SER A 183 9.12 -16.80 -33.54
C SER A 183 7.61 -16.56 -33.44
N ASP A 184 6.98 -16.30 -34.58
CA ASP A 184 5.54 -16.31 -34.71
C ASP A 184 4.99 -17.76 -34.64
N ILE A 185 3.66 -17.90 -34.60
CA ILE A 185 2.99 -19.22 -34.60
C ILE A 185 3.20 -20.03 -35.90
N ASN A 186 3.74 -19.42 -36.97
CA ASN A 186 4.10 -20.08 -38.22
C ASN A 186 5.57 -20.56 -38.24
N GLY A 187 6.35 -20.24 -37.20
CA GLY A 187 7.77 -20.56 -37.09
C GLY A 187 8.69 -19.54 -37.77
N ASP A 188 8.17 -18.41 -38.23
CA ASP A 188 8.96 -17.31 -38.77
C ASP A 188 9.51 -16.45 -37.61
N ALA A 189 10.77 -16.01 -37.68
CA ALA A 189 11.31 -15.06 -36.72
C ALA A 189 10.53 -13.74 -36.74
N ILE A 190 10.28 -13.15 -35.56
CA ILE A 190 9.73 -11.81 -35.48
C ILE A 190 10.70 -10.77 -36.04
N ILE A 191 10.18 -9.60 -36.42
CA ILE A 191 10.98 -8.47 -36.89
C ILE A 191 10.86 -7.28 -35.95
N ALA A 192 11.68 -6.25 -36.15
CA ALA A 192 11.47 -4.96 -35.48
C ALA A 192 10.27 -4.23 -36.10
N SER A 193 9.56 -3.42 -35.31
CA SER A 193 8.50 -2.58 -35.85
C SER A 193 9.07 -1.63 -36.93
N PRO A 194 8.28 -1.23 -37.95
CA PRO A 194 8.75 -0.30 -38.97
C PRO A 194 9.32 1.00 -38.39
N THR A 195 8.68 1.53 -37.34
CA THR A 195 9.10 2.75 -36.67
C THR A 195 10.39 2.53 -35.87
N TYR A 196 10.50 1.45 -35.10
CA TYR A 196 11.72 1.12 -34.37
C TYR A 196 12.91 0.92 -35.33
N GLY A 197 12.70 0.15 -36.40
CA GLY A 197 13.70 -0.07 -37.46
C GLY A 197 14.17 1.24 -38.13
N SER A 198 13.25 2.19 -38.36
CA SER A 198 13.59 3.50 -38.92
C SER A 198 14.34 4.41 -37.92
N LEU A 199 14.10 4.21 -36.62
CA LEU A 199 14.75 5.00 -35.58
C LEU A 199 16.16 4.50 -35.28
N THR A 200 16.41 3.19 -35.33
CA THR A 200 17.75 2.63 -35.10
C THR A 200 18.72 2.91 -36.27
N ASP A 201 18.23 2.92 -37.51
CA ASP A 201 19.05 3.23 -38.70
C ASP A 201 19.41 4.73 -38.77
N GLU A 202 20.69 5.05 -38.53
CA GLU A 202 21.22 6.42 -38.54
C GLU A 202 21.11 7.10 -39.92
N ASP A 203 21.10 6.31 -41.00
CA ASP A 203 21.03 6.80 -42.38
C ASP A 203 19.58 7.13 -42.80
N GLN A 204 18.57 6.63 -42.06
CA GLN A 204 17.17 6.96 -42.34
C GLN A 204 16.82 8.37 -41.86
N PRO A 205 16.04 9.14 -42.64
CA PRO A 205 15.51 10.41 -42.18
C PRO A 205 14.46 10.19 -41.09
N LEU A 206 14.58 10.90 -39.97
CA LEU A 206 13.69 10.80 -38.80
C LEU A 206 12.24 11.23 -39.05
N GLY A 207 11.90 11.78 -40.22
CA GLY A 207 10.58 12.37 -40.50
C GLY A 207 10.30 13.69 -39.75
N THR A 208 10.68 13.79 -38.47
CA THR A 208 10.57 14.98 -37.60
C THR A 208 11.81 15.11 -36.69
N ALA A 209 12.18 16.34 -36.35
CA ALA A 209 13.32 16.61 -35.44
C ALA A 209 13.07 16.16 -34.00
N THR A 210 11.80 15.98 -33.60
CA THR A 210 11.40 15.56 -32.24
C THR A 210 11.79 14.11 -31.92
N LEU A 211 12.09 13.29 -32.93
CA LEU A 211 12.52 11.89 -32.73
C LEU A 211 14.04 11.72 -32.60
N ALA A 212 14.82 12.79 -32.79
CA ALA A 212 16.29 12.72 -32.65
C ALA A 212 16.76 12.29 -31.24
N PRO A 213 16.14 12.75 -30.14
CA PRO A 213 16.47 12.23 -28.81
C PRO A 213 16.11 10.74 -28.63
N VAL A 214 15.00 10.27 -29.22
CA VAL A 214 14.61 8.85 -29.17
C VAL A 214 15.63 7.97 -29.88
N ARG A 215 16.06 8.34 -31.10
CA ARG A 215 17.15 7.65 -31.80
C ARG A 215 18.44 7.63 -30.97
N ALA A 216 18.78 8.75 -30.35
CA ALA A 216 19.98 8.83 -29.50
C ALA A 216 19.89 7.89 -28.29
N LEU A 217 18.69 7.66 -27.74
CA LEU A 217 18.48 6.69 -26.66
C LEU A 217 18.60 5.25 -27.15
N ILE A 218 17.95 4.90 -28.26
CA ILE A 218 18.02 3.56 -28.86
C ILE A 218 19.50 3.19 -29.12
N ASN A 219 20.21 4.03 -29.88
CA ASN A 219 21.56 3.72 -30.36
C ASN A 219 22.64 3.97 -29.28
N GLY A 220 22.41 4.93 -28.39
CA GLY A 220 23.39 5.39 -27.41
C GLY A 220 23.31 4.68 -26.07
N LEU A 221 22.11 4.23 -25.68
CA LEU A 221 21.84 3.59 -24.39
C LEU A 221 21.24 2.19 -24.56
N TRP A 222 20.09 2.03 -25.21
CA TRP A 222 19.32 0.78 -25.14
C TRP A 222 20.02 -0.39 -25.86
N GLU A 223 20.18 -0.32 -27.19
CA GLU A 223 20.81 -1.38 -27.97
C GLU A 223 22.28 -1.54 -27.59
N LYS A 224 22.99 -0.42 -27.38
CA LYS A 224 24.40 -0.43 -26.97
C LYS A 224 24.60 -1.20 -25.68
N THR A 225 23.72 -0.99 -24.69
CA THR A 225 23.82 -1.69 -23.41
C THR A 225 23.50 -3.17 -23.58
N ALA A 226 22.42 -3.50 -24.30
CA ALA A 226 22.03 -4.87 -24.59
C ALA A 226 23.17 -5.65 -25.27
N VAL A 227 23.73 -5.14 -26.38
CA VAL A 227 24.83 -5.78 -27.11
C VAL A 227 26.11 -5.88 -26.27
N SER A 228 26.38 -4.91 -25.40
CA SER A 228 27.58 -4.95 -24.56
C SER A 228 27.51 -5.93 -23.39
N SER A 229 26.31 -6.34 -22.99
CA SER A 229 26.07 -7.13 -21.77
C SER A 229 25.46 -8.51 -22.02
N LEU A 230 24.86 -8.73 -23.18
CA LEU A 230 24.21 -9.97 -23.57
C LEU A 230 24.93 -10.64 -24.75
N PRO A 231 24.78 -11.96 -24.94
CA PRO A 231 25.38 -12.69 -26.06
C PRO A 231 24.60 -12.49 -27.38
N ILE A 232 24.30 -11.24 -27.74
CA ILE A 232 23.52 -10.85 -28.94
C ILE A 232 24.22 -9.73 -29.72
N THR A 233 23.78 -9.50 -30.96
CA THR A 233 24.19 -8.37 -31.80
C THR A 233 23.03 -7.39 -32.00
N ALA A 234 23.29 -6.19 -32.52
CA ALA A 234 22.23 -5.22 -32.81
C ALA A 234 21.18 -5.77 -33.80
N ASP A 235 21.63 -6.59 -34.76
CA ASP A 235 20.74 -7.23 -35.74
C ASP A 235 19.78 -8.25 -35.09
N ASP A 236 20.10 -8.77 -33.90
CA ASP A 236 19.25 -9.72 -33.17
C ASP A 236 18.12 -9.04 -32.40
N ILE A 237 18.13 -7.71 -32.23
CA ILE A 237 17.14 -6.97 -31.43
C ILE A 237 15.87 -6.73 -32.26
N ALA A 238 14.71 -7.12 -31.72
CA ALA A 238 13.40 -6.76 -32.27
C ALA A 238 12.86 -5.47 -31.63
N ILE A 239 13.06 -5.31 -30.33
CA ILE A 239 12.79 -4.08 -29.58
C ILE A 239 13.69 -4.01 -28.35
N SER A 240 14.08 -2.81 -27.97
CA SER A 240 14.59 -2.49 -26.65
C SER A 240 14.06 -1.15 -26.20
N TYR A 241 13.67 -1.02 -24.93
CA TYR A 241 13.28 0.26 -24.34
C TYR A 241 13.63 0.26 -22.84
N SER A 242 13.64 1.44 -22.22
CA SER A 242 13.85 1.54 -20.78
C SER A 242 12.64 2.07 -20.04
N PHE A 243 12.56 1.71 -18.77
CA PHE A 243 11.69 2.32 -17.77
C PHE A 243 12.48 2.47 -16.46
N THR A 244 12.06 3.41 -15.62
CA THR A 244 12.74 3.73 -14.36
C THR A 244 11.76 3.54 -13.21
N THR A 245 12.09 2.71 -12.22
CA THR A 245 11.25 2.44 -11.06
C THR A 245 11.16 3.65 -10.14
N SER A 246 9.98 3.86 -9.54
CA SER A 246 9.76 4.89 -8.52
C SER A 246 10.54 4.58 -7.23
N ASN A 247 10.64 5.56 -6.34
CA ASN A 247 11.11 5.40 -4.96
C ASN A 247 10.05 5.86 -3.94
N ASP A 248 8.77 5.90 -4.35
CA ASP A 248 7.68 6.45 -3.52
C ASP A 248 7.36 5.61 -2.28
N GLU A 249 7.89 4.39 -2.15
CA GLU A 249 7.89 3.63 -0.89
C GLU A 249 8.48 4.45 0.28
N LYS A 250 9.42 5.37 -0.01
CA LYS A 250 10.05 6.24 0.99
C LYS A 250 9.14 7.33 1.53
N VAL A 251 8.00 7.62 0.90
CA VAL A 251 7.12 8.73 1.32
C VAL A 251 6.70 8.61 2.77
N LEU A 252 6.24 7.43 3.20
CA LEU A 252 5.81 7.20 4.58
C LEU A 252 7.00 7.20 5.56
N GLN A 253 8.14 6.63 5.17
CA GLN A 253 9.38 6.72 5.96
C GLN A 253 9.79 8.19 6.18
N TYR A 254 9.74 9.01 5.14
CA TYR A 254 10.10 10.43 5.23
C TYR A 254 9.12 11.25 6.07
N ILE A 255 7.84 10.86 6.12
CA ILE A 255 6.89 11.46 7.06
C ILE A 255 7.24 11.08 8.51
N ALA A 256 7.60 9.82 8.76
CA ALA A 256 7.99 9.33 10.08
C ALA A 256 9.34 9.91 10.55
N GLU A 257 10.30 10.07 9.63
CA GLU A 257 11.66 10.53 9.86
C GLU A 257 12.12 11.54 8.78
N PRO A 258 11.70 12.82 8.84
CA PRO A 258 12.02 13.80 7.79
C PRO A 258 13.50 14.09 7.61
N GLY A 259 14.32 13.83 8.63
CA GLY A 259 15.76 13.94 8.50
C GLY A 259 16.34 12.98 7.45
N ALA A 260 15.75 11.80 7.27
CA ALA A 260 16.13 10.86 6.24
C ALA A 260 15.90 11.44 4.83
N TRP A 261 14.80 12.17 4.62
CA TRP A 261 14.56 12.88 3.37
C TRP A 261 15.66 13.90 3.08
N PHE A 262 16.01 14.73 4.07
CA PHE A 262 17.12 15.69 3.89
C PHE A 262 18.45 15.00 3.61
N GLU A 263 18.74 13.87 4.26
CA GLU A 263 19.96 13.09 4.02
C GLU A 263 20.02 12.59 2.58
N ASP A 264 18.94 11.99 2.09
CA ASP A 264 18.85 11.42 0.76
C ASP A 264 18.89 12.49 -0.33
N GLN A 265 18.17 13.61 -0.14
CA GLN A 265 18.20 14.74 -1.07
C GLN A 265 19.58 15.39 -1.14
N LEU A 266 20.25 15.59 0.01
CA LEU A 266 21.61 16.14 0.04
C LEU A 266 22.62 15.17 -0.58
N THR A 267 22.50 13.87 -0.31
CA THR A 267 23.36 12.85 -0.89
C THR A 267 23.22 12.81 -2.40
N THR A 268 21.98 12.79 -2.89
CA THR A 268 21.65 12.82 -4.33
C THR A 268 22.18 14.10 -4.97
N PHE A 269 21.95 15.26 -4.36
CA PHE A 269 22.47 16.54 -4.86
C PHE A 269 23.99 16.53 -5.02
N VAL A 270 24.73 16.05 -4.01
CA VAL A 270 26.21 15.98 -4.06
C VAL A 270 26.67 15.05 -5.16
N LYS A 271 26.07 13.86 -5.26
CA LYS A 271 26.43 12.85 -6.25
C LYS A 271 26.10 13.30 -7.69
N VAL A 272 24.89 13.78 -7.93
CA VAL A 272 24.45 14.30 -9.24
C VAL A 272 25.29 15.51 -9.67
N SER A 273 25.60 16.43 -8.75
CA SER A 273 26.45 17.60 -9.06
C SER A 273 27.86 17.17 -9.48
N ALA A 274 28.43 16.19 -8.79
CA ALA A 274 29.75 15.65 -9.12
C ALA A 274 29.74 14.87 -10.44
N ALA A 275 28.69 14.09 -10.70
CA ALA A 275 28.52 13.36 -11.96
C ALA A 275 28.40 14.32 -13.15
N LYS A 276 27.55 15.35 -13.04
CA LYS A 276 27.42 16.42 -14.05
C LYS A 276 28.76 17.09 -14.32
N ALA A 277 29.54 17.40 -13.28
CA ALA A 277 30.88 17.98 -13.44
C ALA A 277 31.88 17.02 -14.11
N ALA A 278 31.82 15.72 -13.80
CA ALA A 278 32.67 14.70 -14.41
C ALA A 278 32.39 14.54 -15.92
N VAL A 279 31.12 14.43 -16.29
CA VAL A 279 30.69 14.32 -17.69
C VAL A 279 31.06 15.58 -18.47
N ALA A 280 30.81 16.77 -17.92
CA ALA A 280 31.24 18.04 -18.51
C ALA A 280 32.77 18.16 -18.63
N GLY A 281 33.50 17.54 -17.70
CA GLY A 281 34.96 17.41 -17.71
C GLY A 281 35.50 16.37 -18.70
N GLY A 282 34.61 15.64 -19.39
CA GLY A 282 34.97 14.68 -20.44
C GLY A 282 34.98 13.21 -20.00
N ALA A 283 34.46 12.86 -18.83
CA ALA A 283 34.22 11.46 -18.46
C ALA A 283 33.28 10.79 -19.48
N LYS A 284 33.58 9.54 -19.86
CA LYS A 284 32.86 8.80 -20.92
C LYS A 284 32.37 7.42 -20.50
N ASP A 285 32.70 6.99 -19.29
CA ASP A 285 32.30 5.70 -18.74
C ASP A 285 31.96 5.82 -17.24
N TYR A 286 31.22 4.83 -16.73
CA TYR A 286 30.81 4.77 -15.33
C TYR A 286 31.99 4.93 -14.35
N ALA A 287 33.10 4.26 -14.61
CA ALA A 287 34.26 4.26 -13.72
C ALA A 287 34.91 5.64 -13.58
N SER A 288 35.03 6.41 -14.68
CA SER A 288 35.56 7.76 -14.66
C SER A 288 34.62 8.77 -14.00
N VAL A 289 33.30 8.59 -14.11
CA VAL A 289 32.32 9.38 -13.36
C VAL A 289 32.39 9.05 -11.86
N LYS A 290 32.36 7.76 -11.52
CA LYS A 290 32.44 7.27 -10.14
C LYS A 290 33.70 7.74 -9.41
N ALA A 291 34.83 7.79 -10.10
CA ALA A 291 36.10 8.31 -9.57
C ALA A 291 36.04 9.79 -9.13
N VAL A 292 35.05 10.56 -9.60
CA VAL A 292 34.79 11.95 -9.18
C VAL A 292 33.69 12.01 -8.13
N VAL A 293 32.64 11.20 -8.26
CA VAL A 293 31.50 11.16 -7.35
C VAL A 293 31.89 10.68 -5.95
N ASP A 294 32.61 9.57 -5.82
CA ASP A 294 32.94 8.99 -4.52
C ASP A 294 33.79 9.95 -3.64
N PRO A 295 34.82 10.64 -4.17
CA PRO A 295 35.53 11.66 -3.40
C PRO A 295 34.68 12.90 -3.09
N ALA A 296 33.73 13.29 -3.94
CA ALA A 296 32.85 14.43 -3.67
C ALA A 296 31.98 14.16 -2.44
N LEU A 297 31.43 12.94 -2.34
CA LEU A 297 30.67 12.50 -1.17
C LEU A 297 31.56 12.42 0.07
N THR A 298 32.70 11.73 -0.01
CA THR A 298 33.60 11.52 1.14
C THR A 298 34.16 12.84 1.71
N ASN A 299 34.41 13.83 0.84
CA ASN A 299 34.97 15.13 1.23
C ASN A 299 33.92 16.22 1.50
N PHE A 300 32.63 15.88 1.48
CA PHE A 300 31.58 16.83 1.85
C PHE A 300 31.77 17.36 3.29
N PRO A 301 31.49 18.64 3.58
CA PRO A 301 31.11 19.71 2.65
C PRO A 301 32.31 20.41 1.99
N SER A 302 32.10 20.89 0.76
CA SER A 302 33.07 21.76 0.08
C SER A 302 33.18 23.14 0.75
N ALA A 303 34.23 23.92 0.45
CA ALA A 303 34.40 25.26 1.01
C ALA A 303 33.23 26.20 0.68
N ALA A 304 32.68 26.12 -0.53
CA ALA A 304 31.52 26.92 -0.95
C ALA A 304 30.26 26.53 -0.15
N ILE A 305 30.03 25.23 0.07
CA ILE A 305 28.90 24.75 0.88
C ILE A 305 29.05 25.16 2.34
N LYS A 306 30.26 25.09 2.91
CA LYS A 306 30.53 25.61 4.27
C LYS A 306 30.16 27.08 4.40
N THR A 307 30.51 27.89 3.40
CA THR A 307 30.14 29.32 3.37
C THR A 307 28.63 29.51 3.24
N ALA A 308 27.97 28.78 2.35
CA ALA A 308 26.53 28.90 2.13
C ALA A 308 25.69 28.46 3.33
N LEU A 309 26.15 27.44 4.07
CA LEU A 309 25.47 26.91 5.25
C LEU A 309 26.00 27.46 6.57
N SER A 310 26.77 28.56 6.57
CA SER A 310 27.22 29.21 7.81
C SER A 310 26.02 29.69 8.65
N PRO A 311 26.01 29.51 9.99
CA PRO A 311 27.12 29.01 10.82
C PRO A 311 27.10 27.50 11.09
N THR A 312 26.30 26.69 10.38
CA THR A 312 26.11 25.25 10.66
C THR A 312 27.44 24.49 10.75
N PHE A 313 28.39 24.75 9.84
CA PHE A 313 29.72 24.12 9.87
C PHE A 313 30.79 24.88 10.66
N ASP A 314 30.47 26.08 11.17
CA ASP A 314 31.39 26.89 11.98
C ASP A 314 31.35 26.51 13.47
N VAL A 315 30.30 25.80 13.88
CA VAL A 315 30.04 25.35 15.26
C VAL A 315 30.19 23.84 15.36
N ALA A 316 30.91 23.33 16.35
CA ALA A 316 31.09 21.89 16.54
C ALA A 316 29.82 21.19 17.08
N PRO A 317 29.67 19.86 16.89
CA PRO A 317 28.59 19.10 17.50
C PRO A 317 28.56 19.23 19.03
N PRO A 318 27.38 19.22 19.68
CA PRO A 318 26.05 19.02 19.09
C PRO A 318 25.37 20.30 18.54
N GLN A 319 25.98 21.49 18.68
CA GLN A 319 25.35 22.76 18.28
C GLN A 319 25.52 23.08 16.78
N GLY A 320 26.35 22.34 16.07
CA GLY A 320 26.55 22.41 14.62
C GLY A 320 27.33 21.19 14.11
N CYS A 321 27.81 21.26 12.88
CA CYS A 321 28.46 20.14 12.17
C CYS A 321 29.97 20.35 11.95
N GLY A 322 30.56 21.32 12.66
CA GLY A 322 31.97 21.66 12.55
C GLY A 322 32.89 20.47 12.82
N GLY A 323 33.80 20.21 11.89
CA GLY A 323 34.77 19.09 11.96
C GLY A 323 34.25 17.74 11.46
N THR A 324 32.97 17.61 11.14
CA THR A 324 32.43 16.41 10.47
C THR A 324 32.70 16.46 8.96
N THR A 325 32.80 15.29 8.32
CA THR A 325 32.92 15.15 6.87
C THR A 325 32.13 13.94 6.36
N GLY A 326 31.90 13.89 5.05
CA GLY A 326 31.23 12.75 4.41
C GLY A 326 29.79 12.59 4.87
N LEU A 327 29.36 11.34 4.98
CA LEU A 327 27.99 11.00 5.39
C LEU A 327 27.65 11.57 6.78
N ALA A 328 28.58 11.52 7.74
CA ALA A 328 28.36 12.09 9.07
C ALA A 328 28.07 13.61 9.03
N ALA A 329 28.68 14.34 8.10
CA ALA A 329 28.38 15.76 7.89
C ALA A 329 26.99 15.97 7.26
N ILE A 330 26.62 15.12 6.29
CA ILE A 330 25.28 15.16 5.67
C ILE A 330 24.21 14.89 6.72
N GLN A 331 24.33 13.81 7.49
CA GLN A 331 23.40 13.43 8.56
C GLN A 331 23.25 14.54 9.60
N CYS A 332 24.38 15.12 10.05
CA CYS A 332 24.36 16.23 11.00
C CYS A 332 23.58 17.44 10.46
N VAL A 333 23.83 17.85 9.21
CA VAL A 333 23.10 18.96 8.59
C VAL A 333 21.61 18.62 8.43
N SER A 334 21.29 17.39 8.07
CA SER A 334 19.92 16.92 7.83
C SER A 334 19.06 17.00 9.10
N VAL A 335 19.60 16.52 10.23
CA VAL A 335 18.95 16.69 11.55
C VAL A 335 18.78 18.17 11.89
N GLY A 336 19.80 18.99 11.65
CA GLY A 336 19.76 20.43 11.92
C GLY A 336 18.78 21.22 11.05
N LEU A 337 18.63 20.86 9.77
CA LEU A 337 17.65 21.47 8.86
C LEU A 337 16.23 21.08 9.26
N THR A 338 16.01 19.80 9.55
CA THR A 338 14.72 19.28 10.04
C THR A 338 14.27 20.02 11.29
N ALA A 339 15.17 20.17 12.27
CA ALA A 339 14.87 20.85 13.54
C ALA A 339 14.36 22.30 13.36
N LYS A 340 14.76 23.00 12.28
CA LYS A 340 14.32 24.38 12.02
C LYS A 340 12.88 24.47 11.53
N ILE A 341 12.36 23.41 10.94
CA ILE A 341 11.01 23.37 10.35
C ILE A 341 10.10 22.31 10.98
N ALA A 342 10.56 21.62 12.04
CA ALA A 342 9.86 20.50 12.67
C ALA A 342 8.38 20.79 13.00
N ALA A 343 8.07 22.01 13.45
CA ALA A 343 6.70 22.41 13.77
C ALA A 343 5.75 22.53 12.56
N ALA A 344 6.28 22.61 11.34
CA ALA A 344 5.50 22.66 10.10
C ALA A 344 5.35 21.28 9.46
N LEU A 345 6.17 20.30 9.85
CA LEU A 345 6.18 18.97 9.24
C LEU A 345 5.01 18.11 9.76
N PRO A 346 4.49 17.18 8.93
CA PRO A 346 3.39 16.28 9.30
C PRO A 346 3.79 15.19 10.31
N THR A 347 5.07 15.14 10.70
CA THR A 347 5.66 14.09 11.53
C THR A 347 5.08 14.07 12.94
N PRO A 348 4.60 12.91 13.41
CA PRO A 348 4.17 12.76 14.79
C PRO A 348 5.38 12.71 15.72
N THR A 349 5.37 13.58 16.73
CA THR A 349 6.43 13.72 17.74
C THR A 349 5.83 14.10 19.09
N PRO A 350 6.59 14.04 20.20
CA PRO A 350 6.14 14.53 21.50
C PRO A 350 5.80 16.04 21.55
N ASP A 351 6.06 16.80 20.48
CA ASP A 351 5.70 18.22 20.41
C ASP A 351 4.24 18.44 20.02
N ASN A 352 3.66 17.52 19.22
CA ASN A 352 2.36 17.69 18.59
C ASN A 352 1.38 16.54 18.88
N ARG A 353 1.81 15.49 19.59
CA ARG A 353 0.99 14.35 20.04
C ARG A 353 1.20 14.04 21.50
N SER A 354 0.12 13.63 22.17
CA SER A 354 0.10 13.22 23.58
C SER A 354 -1.23 12.55 23.95
N ALA A 355 -1.34 12.08 25.18
CA ALA A 355 -2.58 11.56 25.76
C ALA A 355 -3.75 12.56 25.71
N ALA A 356 -3.48 13.86 25.58
CA ALA A 356 -4.51 14.88 25.43
C ALA A 356 -5.30 14.78 24.10
N ASP A 357 -4.80 14.01 23.14
CA ASP A 357 -5.51 13.72 21.89
C ASP A 357 -6.72 12.80 22.13
N PHE A 358 -6.78 12.09 23.26
CA PHE A 358 -7.86 11.17 23.60
C PHE A 358 -8.98 11.82 24.42
N THR A 359 -10.21 11.49 24.07
CA THR A 359 -11.41 11.71 24.90
C THR A 359 -12.08 10.38 25.18
N LEU A 360 -11.95 9.87 26.41
CA LEU A 360 -12.40 8.53 26.80
C LEU A 360 -13.58 8.55 27.77
N GLY A 361 -14.60 7.74 27.47
CA GLY A 361 -15.78 7.50 28.31
C GLY A 361 -15.50 6.63 29.55
N ASP A 362 -16.55 6.12 30.18
CA ASP A 362 -16.41 5.27 31.37
C ASP A 362 -16.06 3.81 31.01
N PRO A 363 -15.20 3.14 31.80
CA PRO A 363 -14.85 1.75 31.55
C PRO A 363 -16.01 0.81 31.88
N THR A 364 -16.18 -0.23 31.07
CA THR A 364 -17.24 -1.24 31.20
C THR A 364 -16.64 -2.64 31.10
N PRO A 365 -17.06 -3.63 31.92
CA PRO A 365 -16.68 -5.02 31.72
C PRO A 365 -16.98 -5.48 30.29
N VAL A 366 -16.02 -6.09 29.61
CA VAL A 366 -16.13 -6.35 28.16
C VAL A 366 -17.32 -7.24 27.80
N GLY A 367 -17.67 -8.20 28.67
CA GLY A 367 -18.85 -9.04 28.50
C GLY A 367 -20.19 -8.29 28.57
N LEU A 368 -20.23 -7.09 29.17
CA LEU A 368 -21.41 -6.22 29.12
C LEU A 368 -21.46 -5.34 27.88
N VAL A 369 -20.34 -5.18 27.17
CA VAL A 369 -20.29 -4.51 25.86
C VAL A 369 -20.76 -5.47 24.78
N SER A 370 -20.23 -6.70 24.77
CA SER A 370 -20.56 -7.72 23.77
C SER A 370 -20.60 -9.12 24.40
N ALA A 371 -21.68 -9.84 24.16
CA ALA A 371 -21.83 -11.24 24.54
C ALA A 371 -20.81 -12.14 23.82
N VAL A 372 -20.43 -11.79 22.59
CA VAL A 372 -19.39 -12.48 21.83
C VAL A 372 -18.04 -12.33 22.55
N ALA A 373 -17.66 -11.11 22.91
CA ALA A 373 -16.44 -10.85 23.67
C ALA A 373 -16.46 -11.54 25.04
N GLY A 374 -17.60 -11.53 25.73
CA GLY A 374 -17.81 -12.25 26.99
C GLY A 374 -17.51 -13.75 26.85
N SER A 375 -18.01 -14.39 25.79
CA SER A 375 -17.75 -15.82 25.53
C SER A 375 -16.26 -16.11 25.26
N VAL A 376 -15.56 -15.21 24.57
CA VAL A 376 -14.11 -15.30 24.34
C VAL A 376 -13.35 -15.19 25.67
N TYR A 377 -13.71 -14.21 26.50
CA TYR A 377 -13.14 -14.05 27.84
C TYR A 377 -13.33 -15.32 28.69
N ASP A 378 -14.54 -15.86 28.76
CA ASP A 378 -14.84 -17.06 29.55
C ASP A 378 -14.04 -18.28 29.05
N SER A 379 -13.91 -18.42 27.73
CA SER A 379 -13.09 -19.48 27.13
C SER A 379 -11.62 -19.34 27.52
N PHE A 380 -11.03 -18.15 27.44
CA PHE A 380 -9.63 -17.92 27.80
C PHE A 380 -9.40 -18.04 29.31
N ASN A 381 -10.30 -17.50 30.13
CA ASN A 381 -10.25 -17.67 31.57
C ASN A 381 -10.27 -19.15 31.97
N THR A 382 -11.12 -19.94 31.31
CA THR A 382 -11.15 -21.41 31.52
C THR A 382 -9.83 -22.07 31.11
N LYS A 383 -9.27 -21.71 29.94
CA LYS A 383 -7.97 -22.22 29.47
C LYS A 383 -6.82 -21.86 30.42
N LEU A 384 -6.91 -20.71 31.08
CA LEU A 384 -5.95 -20.23 32.09
C LEU A 384 -6.24 -20.75 33.51
N GLY A 385 -7.19 -21.67 33.69
CA GLY A 385 -7.51 -22.25 35.00
C GLY A 385 -8.23 -21.30 35.96
N GLY A 386 -8.94 -20.30 35.43
CA GLY A 386 -9.72 -19.33 36.19
C GLY A 386 -8.92 -18.14 36.73
N SER A 387 -7.70 -17.92 36.21
CA SER A 387 -6.80 -16.86 36.68
C SER A 387 -6.68 -15.66 35.74
N ALA A 388 -7.52 -15.55 34.71
CA ALA A 388 -7.47 -14.37 33.84
C ALA A 388 -7.89 -13.12 34.63
N PRO A 389 -7.18 -11.98 34.48
CA PRO A 389 -7.66 -10.71 35.01
C PRO A 389 -9.02 -10.40 34.39
N LYS A 390 -9.89 -9.67 35.11
CA LYS A 390 -11.11 -9.16 34.47
C LYS A 390 -10.72 -8.24 33.33
N VAL A 391 -11.52 -8.23 32.26
CA VAL A 391 -11.25 -7.39 31.09
C VAL A 391 -12.27 -6.25 31.04
N LEU A 392 -11.77 -5.03 30.94
CA LEU A 392 -12.52 -3.79 30.76
C LEU A 392 -12.38 -3.32 29.32
N ALA A 393 -13.40 -2.62 28.84
CA ALA A 393 -13.39 -1.89 27.59
C ALA A 393 -13.82 -0.43 27.84
N VAL A 394 -13.16 0.51 27.17
CA VAL A 394 -13.55 1.92 27.14
C VAL A 394 -13.63 2.40 25.69
N GLN A 395 -14.67 3.15 25.40
CA GLN A 395 -14.88 3.79 24.09
C GLN A 395 -14.63 5.29 24.21
N GLY A 396 -14.23 5.91 23.09
CA GLY A 396 -13.94 7.33 23.03
C GLY A 396 -13.51 7.76 21.64
N THR A 397 -12.81 8.88 21.55
CA THR A 397 -12.20 9.36 20.31
C THR A 397 -10.72 9.68 20.51
N VAL A 398 -9.98 9.71 19.40
CA VAL A 398 -8.63 10.28 19.31
C VAL A 398 -8.60 11.30 18.17
N SER A 399 -8.04 12.49 18.42
CA SER A 399 -7.95 13.56 17.42
C SER A 399 -6.69 13.40 16.56
N LEU A 400 -6.86 13.19 15.26
CA LEU A 400 -5.78 12.87 14.32
C LEU A 400 -5.73 13.88 13.15
N PRO A 401 -4.57 14.10 12.50
CA PRO A 401 -4.47 14.97 11.35
C PRO A 401 -5.01 14.25 10.10
N TYR A 402 -5.72 14.98 9.24
CA TYR A 402 -6.29 14.43 8.00
C TYR A 402 -5.78 15.20 6.78
N TYR A 403 -5.40 14.45 5.75
CA TYR A 403 -4.80 14.97 4.52
C TYR A 403 -5.66 14.70 3.28
N LEU A 404 -6.78 13.99 3.43
CA LEU A 404 -7.78 13.73 2.39
C LEU A 404 -8.98 14.69 2.49
N GLY A 405 -9.89 14.59 1.52
CA GLY A 405 -11.13 15.37 1.50
C GLY A 405 -12.12 14.96 2.60
N THR A 406 -12.77 15.95 3.22
CA THR A 406 -13.84 15.77 4.21
C THR A 406 -15.15 16.40 3.72
N PRO A 407 -16.32 16.07 4.31
CA PRO A 407 -17.58 16.73 3.96
C PRO A 407 -17.60 18.26 4.17
N GLU A 408 -16.73 18.79 5.02
CA GLU A 408 -16.57 20.22 5.28
C GLU A 408 -15.69 20.93 4.23
N SER A 409 -15.07 20.15 3.33
CA SER A 409 -14.29 20.67 2.20
C SER A 409 -15.19 21.47 1.25
N LYS A 410 -14.58 22.29 0.39
CA LYS A 410 -15.29 23.16 -0.57
C LYS A 410 -16.29 22.39 -1.43
N ASP A 411 -15.97 21.15 -1.78
CA ASP A 411 -16.77 20.29 -2.67
C ASP A 411 -17.76 19.39 -1.91
N GLY A 412 -17.90 19.58 -0.60
CA GLY A 412 -18.80 18.81 0.25
C GLY A 412 -18.40 17.34 0.33
N ALA A 413 -19.40 16.46 0.49
CA ALA A 413 -19.20 15.01 0.57
C ALA A 413 -18.44 14.41 -0.62
N ALA A 414 -18.56 14.99 -1.83
CA ALA A 414 -17.88 14.51 -3.02
C ALA A 414 -16.34 14.55 -2.89
N ALA A 415 -15.81 15.41 -2.01
CA ALA A 415 -14.38 15.49 -1.71
C ALA A 415 -13.80 14.18 -1.17
N ILE A 416 -14.61 13.31 -0.54
CA ILE A 416 -14.18 12.02 -0.01
C ILE A 416 -13.64 11.11 -1.13
N LEU A 417 -14.28 11.13 -2.31
CA LEU A 417 -13.89 10.31 -3.47
C LEU A 417 -13.01 11.07 -4.47
N ALA A 418 -13.14 12.40 -4.53
CA ALA A 418 -12.46 13.22 -5.53
C ALA A 418 -11.06 13.65 -5.11
N ASN A 419 -10.81 13.87 -3.81
CA ASN A 419 -9.55 14.44 -3.34
C ASN A 419 -8.55 13.37 -2.93
N SER A 420 -7.31 13.62 -3.28
CA SER A 420 -6.12 12.85 -2.89
C SER A 420 -5.16 13.78 -2.15
N TRP A 421 -4.05 13.25 -1.62
CA TRP A 421 -3.06 14.09 -0.97
C TRP A 421 -2.41 15.06 -1.97
N THR A 422 -2.26 16.31 -1.53
CA THR A 422 -1.49 17.33 -2.25
C THR A 422 -0.29 17.73 -1.41
N ALA A 423 0.85 17.97 -2.04
CA ALA A 423 2.06 18.47 -1.39
C ALA A 423 1.80 19.79 -0.63
N ASP A 424 2.53 20.02 0.46
CA ASP A 424 2.62 21.34 1.07
C ASP A 424 3.64 22.22 0.33
N ASN A 425 3.19 22.82 -0.78
CA ASN A 425 3.99 23.73 -1.58
C ASN A 425 4.49 24.97 -0.80
N GLY A 426 3.83 25.33 0.32
CA GLY A 426 4.28 26.43 1.19
C GLY A 426 5.57 26.09 1.91
N ILE A 427 5.69 24.87 2.44
CA ILE A 427 6.93 24.34 3.02
C ILE A 427 8.01 24.24 1.94
N ALA A 428 7.67 23.69 0.76
CA ALA A 428 8.61 23.56 -0.35
C ALA A 428 9.17 24.93 -0.83
N ALA A 429 8.30 25.94 -0.99
CA ALA A 429 8.71 27.28 -1.36
C ALA A 429 9.61 27.93 -0.29
N GLY A 430 9.30 27.71 0.98
CA GLY A 430 10.14 28.16 2.11
C GLY A 430 11.52 27.53 2.11
N LEU A 431 11.62 26.24 1.74
CA LEU A 431 12.90 25.53 1.57
C LEU A 431 13.69 26.05 0.36
N ASN A 432 13.03 26.28 -0.78
CA ASN A 432 13.67 26.84 -1.98
C ASN A 432 14.33 28.19 -1.71
N ALA A 433 13.68 29.06 -0.93
CA ALA A 433 14.26 30.34 -0.52
C ALA A 433 15.57 30.18 0.29
N GLN A 434 15.75 29.07 1.00
CA GLN A 434 16.98 28.76 1.73
C GLN A 434 18.03 28.10 0.81
N PHE A 435 17.58 27.32 -0.16
CA PHE A 435 18.43 26.55 -1.08
C PHE A 435 18.95 27.36 -2.28
N GLU A 436 18.40 28.54 -2.53
CA GLU A 436 18.84 29.44 -3.61
C GLU A 436 20.36 29.66 -3.63
N ALA A 437 20.99 29.83 -2.45
CA ALA A 437 22.42 30.09 -2.32
C ALA A 437 23.32 28.94 -2.79
N ILE A 438 22.78 27.71 -2.88
CA ILE A 438 23.48 26.52 -3.38
C ILE A 438 22.91 26.02 -4.72
N ASN A 439 22.01 26.80 -5.34
CA ASN A 439 21.37 26.48 -6.62
C ASN A 439 20.65 25.12 -6.61
N LEU A 440 19.97 24.84 -5.49
CA LEU A 440 19.07 23.70 -5.35
C LEU A 440 17.63 24.24 -5.36
N GLU A 441 16.76 23.59 -6.13
CA GLU A 441 15.35 23.94 -6.28
C GLU A 441 14.52 22.66 -6.21
N ILE A 442 13.52 22.64 -5.33
CA ILE A 442 12.49 21.61 -5.23
C ILE A 442 11.34 22.01 -6.17
N PRO A 443 10.91 21.15 -7.11
CA PRO A 443 9.85 21.48 -8.08
C PRO A 443 8.56 21.99 -7.44
N HIS A 444 8.12 21.40 -6.33
CA HIS A 444 6.90 21.78 -5.61
C HIS A 444 6.92 23.22 -5.07
N GLY A 445 8.10 23.79 -4.83
CA GLY A 445 8.25 25.18 -4.39
C GLY A 445 8.51 26.17 -5.53
N ALA A 446 8.57 25.71 -6.78
CA ALA A 446 8.87 26.52 -7.95
C ALA A 446 7.58 26.92 -8.70
N GLU A 447 7.53 28.14 -9.20
CA GLU A 447 6.41 28.62 -10.02
C GLU A 447 6.50 28.08 -11.46
N ASN A 448 5.35 27.74 -12.03
CA ASN A 448 5.17 27.45 -13.45
C ASN A 448 4.87 28.74 -14.24
N ASP A 449 4.89 28.65 -15.57
CA ASP A 449 4.71 29.82 -16.46
C ASP A 449 3.32 30.49 -16.32
N SER A 450 2.36 29.80 -15.69
CA SER A 450 0.99 30.29 -15.44
C SER A 450 0.79 30.88 -14.03
N GLY A 451 1.84 30.93 -13.21
CA GLY A 451 1.79 31.47 -11.84
C GLY A 451 1.23 30.51 -10.77
N GLY A 452 1.10 29.22 -11.09
CA GLY A 452 0.89 28.13 -10.12
C GLY A 452 2.21 27.44 -9.76
N PHE A 453 2.18 26.40 -8.93
CA PHE A 453 3.37 25.57 -8.67
C PHE A 453 3.59 24.56 -9.80
N LYS A 454 4.85 24.12 -10.00
CA LYS A 454 5.18 23.12 -11.02
C LYS A 454 4.60 21.74 -10.71
N SER A 455 4.65 21.30 -9.45
CA SER A 455 4.11 20.00 -9.02
C SER A 455 3.28 20.13 -7.74
N ASN A 456 2.23 19.31 -7.63
CA ASN A 456 1.41 19.17 -6.43
C ASN A 456 1.42 17.73 -5.88
N THR A 457 2.13 16.81 -6.56
CA THR A 457 2.16 15.39 -6.25
C THR A 457 2.92 15.11 -4.96
N VAL A 458 2.47 14.17 -4.14
CA VAL A 458 3.23 13.70 -2.97
C VAL A 458 4.03 12.47 -3.35
N ASN A 459 5.35 12.65 -3.49
CA ASN A 459 6.31 11.65 -3.95
C ASN A 459 7.64 11.72 -3.16
N TYR A 460 8.61 10.86 -3.48
CA TYR A 460 9.89 10.80 -2.79
C TYR A 460 10.74 12.09 -2.93
N VAL A 461 10.48 12.91 -3.96
CA VAL A 461 11.14 14.22 -4.14
C VAL A 461 10.61 15.22 -3.13
N PHE A 462 9.30 15.26 -2.87
CA PHE A 462 8.71 16.03 -1.78
C PHE A 462 7.54 15.29 -1.11
N PRO A 463 7.77 14.68 0.08
CA PRO A 463 6.87 13.68 0.66
C PRO A 463 5.86 14.26 1.65
N PHE A 464 5.85 15.58 1.88
CA PHE A 464 5.07 16.18 2.96
C PHE A 464 3.68 16.64 2.47
N PRO A 465 2.59 15.92 2.80
CA PRO A 465 1.24 16.33 2.42
C PRO A 465 0.77 17.55 3.19
N LYS A 466 -0.09 18.33 2.56
CA LYS A 466 -0.74 19.49 3.15
C LYS A 466 -1.94 19.07 3.99
N LYS A 467 -1.92 19.41 5.29
CA LYS A 467 -3.03 19.11 6.21
C LYS A 467 -4.32 19.81 5.79
N GLN A 468 -5.42 19.06 5.77
CA GLN A 468 -6.76 19.57 5.47
C GLN A 468 -7.55 19.88 6.75
N ALA A 469 -7.51 18.97 7.73
CA ALA A 469 -8.25 19.09 8.98
C ALA A 469 -7.56 18.33 10.13
N ASP A 470 -8.04 18.54 11.35
CA ASP A 470 -7.93 17.56 12.43
C ASP A 470 -9.33 16.94 12.62
N VAL A 471 -9.37 15.64 12.90
CA VAL A 471 -10.58 14.81 12.84
C VAL A 471 -10.59 13.87 14.02
N ASP A 472 -11.74 13.80 14.69
CA ASP A 472 -11.93 12.87 15.80
C ASP A 472 -12.29 11.49 15.25
N VAL A 473 -11.46 10.50 15.59
CA VAL A 473 -11.59 9.12 15.15
C VAL A 473 -12.10 8.27 16.32
N PRO A 474 -13.17 7.48 16.16
CA PRO A 474 -13.60 6.55 17.19
C PRO A 474 -12.49 5.60 17.63
N ALA A 475 -12.39 5.39 18.93
CA ALA A 475 -11.41 4.53 19.56
C ALA A 475 -12.06 3.55 20.54
N LEU A 476 -11.55 2.32 20.54
CA LEU A 476 -11.86 1.27 21.50
C LEU A 476 -10.56 0.85 22.18
N ILE A 477 -10.54 0.85 23.51
CA ILE A 477 -9.40 0.34 24.29
C ILE A 477 -9.91 -0.80 25.19
N ILE A 478 -9.31 -1.98 25.05
CA ILE A 478 -9.63 -3.20 25.80
C ILE A 478 -8.40 -3.57 26.65
N TYR A 479 -8.57 -3.73 27.95
CA TYR A 479 -7.43 -3.88 28.86
C TYR A 479 -7.79 -4.69 30.12
N PRO A 480 -6.81 -5.34 30.77
CA PRO A 480 -7.03 -5.97 32.05
C PRO A 480 -7.34 -4.93 33.13
N GLU A 481 -8.32 -5.20 33.98
CA GLU A 481 -8.52 -4.47 35.23
C GLU A 481 -7.25 -4.62 36.08
N ALA A 482 -6.57 -3.50 36.31
CA ALA A 482 -5.29 -3.50 37.00
C ALA A 482 -5.49 -3.73 38.51
N GLU A 483 -4.80 -4.73 39.06
CA GLU A 483 -4.54 -4.76 40.49
C GLU A 483 -3.41 -3.76 40.83
N GLU A 484 -3.44 -3.18 42.03
CA GLU A 484 -2.46 -2.18 42.47
C GLU A 484 -1.02 -2.72 42.31
N GLY A 485 -0.24 -2.11 41.40
CA GLY A 485 1.15 -2.52 41.12
C GLY A 485 1.33 -3.64 40.07
N SER A 486 0.31 -3.93 39.26
CA SER A 486 0.45 -4.84 38.09
C SER A 486 1.04 -4.11 36.88
N ASP A 487 2.10 -4.69 36.29
CA ASP A 487 2.73 -4.18 35.08
C ASP A 487 1.98 -4.70 33.83
N THR A 488 1.73 -3.83 32.86
CA THR A 488 1.18 -4.23 31.55
C THR A 488 2.21 -5.04 30.76
N LYS A 489 1.78 -6.06 30.01
CA LYS A 489 2.66 -6.74 29.04
C LYS A 489 3.05 -5.83 27.87
N GLY A 490 2.33 -4.73 27.67
CA GLY A 490 2.52 -3.77 26.59
C GLY A 490 1.21 -3.36 25.95
N VAL A 491 1.31 -2.47 24.97
CA VAL A 491 0.19 -1.97 24.18
C VAL A 491 0.17 -2.67 22.83
N VAL A 492 -0.98 -3.14 22.38
CA VAL A 492 -1.18 -3.70 21.05
C VAL A 492 -2.09 -2.75 20.26
N MET A 493 -1.54 -2.14 19.22
CA MET A 493 -2.32 -1.40 18.23
C MET A 493 -2.99 -2.43 17.31
N PHE A 494 -4.32 -2.50 17.32
CA PHE A 494 -5.11 -3.44 16.53
C PHE A 494 -5.84 -2.73 15.38
N GLN A 495 -5.60 -3.16 14.14
CA GLN A 495 -6.27 -2.63 12.95
C GLN A 495 -7.17 -3.66 12.26
N HIS A 496 -8.40 -3.26 11.99
CA HIS A 496 -9.47 -4.08 11.39
C HIS A 496 -9.41 -4.17 9.85
N GLY A 497 -10.23 -5.07 9.26
CA GLY A 497 -10.36 -5.31 7.82
C GLY A 497 -11.23 -4.29 7.05
N ILE A 498 -11.34 -4.45 5.72
CA ILE A 498 -11.92 -3.44 4.80
C ILE A 498 -13.43 -3.24 4.88
N THR A 499 -14.21 -4.25 5.24
CA THR A 499 -15.68 -4.13 5.33
C THR A 499 -16.14 -4.22 6.78
N THR A 500 -15.26 -3.81 7.68
CA THR A 500 -15.43 -3.99 9.12
C THR A 500 -15.08 -2.72 9.88
N ASP A 501 -15.15 -2.77 11.19
CA ASP A 501 -14.87 -1.62 12.06
C ASP A 501 -14.05 -2.03 13.30
N ARG A 502 -13.71 -1.03 14.13
CA ARG A 502 -12.98 -1.16 15.40
C ARG A 502 -13.51 -2.26 16.34
N SER A 503 -14.79 -2.64 16.23
CA SER A 503 -15.37 -3.71 17.05
C SER A 503 -14.73 -5.07 16.83
N THR A 504 -14.08 -5.32 15.69
CA THR A 504 -13.33 -6.57 15.46
C THR A 504 -12.25 -6.84 16.51
N ALA A 505 -11.76 -5.80 17.21
CA ALA A 505 -10.88 -5.97 18.36
C ALA A 505 -11.55 -6.67 19.57
N LEU A 506 -12.88 -6.70 19.66
CA LEU A 506 -13.63 -7.30 20.77
C LEU A 506 -13.40 -8.80 20.93
N THR A 507 -12.96 -9.51 19.90
CA THR A 507 -12.60 -10.93 20.02
C THR A 507 -11.12 -11.09 20.30
N PHE A 508 -10.26 -10.86 19.30
CA PHE A 508 -8.81 -11.04 19.42
C PHE A 508 -8.22 -10.17 20.54
N GLY A 509 -8.67 -8.92 20.67
CA GLY A 509 -8.22 -8.00 21.71
C GLY A 509 -8.67 -8.37 23.12
N THR A 510 -9.87 -8.94 23.29
CA THR A 510 -10.30 -9.49 24.60
C THR A 510 -9.42 -10.67 25.01
N ALA A 511 -9.07 -11.54 24.07
CA ALA A 511 -8.19 -12.67 24.34
C ALA A 511 -6.78 -12.21 24.75
N LEU A 512 -6.21 -11.21 24.07
CA LEU A 512 -4.93 -10.60 24.46
C LEU A 512 -5.02 -9.85 25.79
N ALA A 513 -6.13 -9.14 26.07
CA ALA A 513 -6.32 -8.47 27.36
C ALA A 513 -6.41 -9.47 28.53
N ALA A 514 -7.03 -10.63 28.31
CA ALA A 514 -7.02 -11.74 29.26
C ALA A 514 -5.61 -12.33 29.48
N LEU A 515 -4.67 -12.11 28.55
CA LEU A 515 -3.26 -12.45 28.68
C LEU A 515 -2.40 -11.31 29.28
N GLY A 516 -2.96 -10.12 29.51
CA GLY A 516 -2.29 -9.00 30.19
C GLY A 516 -1.88 -7.82 29.29
N TYR A 517 -2.36 -7.75 28.05
CA TYR A 517 -2.09 -6.64 27.13
C TYR A 517 -3.17 -5.54 27.19
N THR A 518 -2.78 -4.31 26.89
CA THR A 518 -3.74 -3.25 26.54
C THR A 518 -3.89 -3.20 25.03
N VAL A 519 -5.09 -3.38 24.49
CA VAL A 519 -5.36 -3.37 23.06
C VAL A 519 -6.10 -2.10 22.68
N VAL A 520 -5.60 -1.37 21.70
CA VAL A 520 -6.16 -0.10 21.21
C VAL A 520 -6.53 -0.27 19.75
N SER A 521 -7.77 0.04 19.37
CA SER A 521 -8.25 0.00 17.99
C SER A 521 -8.97 1.29 17.62
N ILE A 522 -8.74 1.75 16.39
CA ILE A 522 -9.41 2.90 15.78
C ILE A 522 -9.92 2.50 14.40
N ASP A 523 -10.93 3.22 13.91
CA ASP A 523 -11.38 2.98 12.54
C ASP A 523 -10.42 3.51 11.49
N GLN A 524 -10.27 2.75 10.42
CA GLN A 524 -9.57 3.20 9.21
C GLN A 524 -10.31 4.36 8.55
N PRO A 525 -9.63 5.19 7.72
CA PRO A 525 -10.29 6.20 6.89
C PRO A 525 -11.53 5.64 6.22
N VAL A 526 -12.64 6.39 6.21
CA VAL A 526 -13.93 6.00 5.64
C VAL A 526 -14.60 4.72 6.19
N HIS A 527 -14.26 4.30 7.41
CA HIS A 527 -14.90 3.17 8.12
C HIS A 527 -15.65 3.62 9.38
N GLY A 528 -16.22 2.68 10.13
CA GLY A 528 -17.02 2.94 11.32
C GLY A 528 -18.20 1.98 11.45
N VAL A 529 -19.02 2.16 12.48
CA VAL A 529 -20.15 1.27 12.75
C VAL A 529 -21.26 1.46 11.72
N ALA A 530 -21.61 0.36 11.02
CA ALA A 530 -22.64 0.34 9.99
C ALA A 530 -24.06 0.40 10.56
N ALA A 531 -25.04 0.62 9.67
CA ALA A 531 -26.45 0.48 10.01
C ALA A 531 -26.87 -1.00 9.95
N PHE A 532 -28.01 -1.33 10.57
CA PHE A 532 -28.55 -2.69 10.55
C PHE A 532 -30.09 -2.65 10.51
N THR A 533 -30.67 -3.69 9.91
CA THR A 533 -32.11 -3.90 9.78
C THR A 533 -32.69 -4.64 10.98
N ALA A 534 -34.00 -4.56 11.18
CA ALA A 534 -34.69 -5.30 12.23
C ALA A 534 -34.54 -6.82 12.03
N GLU A 535 -34.53 -7.28 10.78
CA GLU A 535 -34.33 -8.67 10.41
C GLU A 535 -32.93 -9.17 10.78
N GLU A 536 -31.89 -8.39 10.52
CA GLU A 536 -30.51 -8.70 10.94
C GLU A 536 -30.38 -8.73 12.47
N GLN A 537 -31.03 -7.79 13.16
CA GLN A 537 -31.07 -7.76 14.61
C GLN A 537 -31.72 -9.01 15.19
N GLU A 538 -32.88 -9.42 14.66
CA GLU A 538 -33.58 -10.62 15.10
C GLU A 538 -32.74 -11.88 14.85
N ALA A 539 -32.13 -11.99 13.66
CA ALA A 539 -31.26 -13.11 13.31
C ALA A 539 -30.04 -13.21 14.24
N LEU A 540 -29.42 -12.07 14.58
CA LEU A 540 -28.33 -12.03 15.55
C LEU A 540 -28.78 -12.53 16.93
N VAL A 541 -29.93 -12.07 17.43
CA VAL A 541 -30.46 -12.48 18.73
C VAL A 541 -30.66 -14.00 18.78
N GLN A 542 -31.26 -14.57 17.74
CA GLN A 542 -31.45 -16.01 17.64
C GLN A 542 -30.10 -16.76 17.63
N LYS A 543 -29.12 -16.26 16.87
CA LYS A 543 -27.76 -16.82 16.84
C LYS A 543 -27.09 -16.79 18.21
N LEU A 544 -27.19 -15.69 18.95
CA LEU A 544 -26.60 -15.55 20.30
C LEU A 544 -27.27 -16.50 21.29
N LEU A 545 -28.60 -16.62 21.26
CA LEU A 545 -29.34 -17.53 22.13
C LEU A 545 -28.98 -18.99 21.87
N LEU A 546 -28.93 -19.40 20.61
CA LEU A 546 -28.56 -20.77 20.23
C LEU A 546 -27.07 -21.06 20.52
N GLY A 547 -26.20 -20.06 20.39
CA GLY A 547 -24.81 -20.17 20.82
C GLY A 547 -24.65 -20.35 22.33
N ALA A 548 -25.51 -19.70 23.12
CA ALA A 548 -25.52 -19.85 24.58
C ALA A 548 -26.15 -21.19 25.02
N ASN A 549 -27.21 -21.63 24.34
CA ASN A 549 -27.84 -22.92 24.57
C ASN A 549 -28.50 -23.45 23.28
N PRO A 550 -27.91 -24.48 22.64
CA PRO A 550 -28.44 -25.04 21.40
C PRO A 550 -29.75 -25.82 21.59
N ASP A 551 -30.13 -26.16 22.83
CA ASP A 551 -31.32 -26.96 23.14
C ASP A 551 -32.61 -26.13 23.26
N PHE A 552 -32.57 -24.81 22.99
CA PHE A 552 -33.78 -23.99 23.01
C PHE A 552 -34.80 -24.46 21.96
N THR A 553 -36.03 -24.71 22.40
CA THR A 553 -37.16 -24.99 21.49
C THR A 553 -37.58 -23.74 20.73
N GLU A 554 -38.17 -23.87 19.54
CA GLU A 554 -38.67 -22.71 18.76
C GLU A 554 -39.54 -21.74 19.59
N PRO A 555 -40.50 -22.19 20.45
CA PRO A 555 -41.28 -21.26 21.27
C PRO A 555 -40.46 -20.55 22.35
N GLN A 556 -39.43 -21.21 22.90
CA GLN A 556 -38.53 -20.58 23.88
C GLN A 556 -37.65 -19.53 23.20
N LEU A 557 -37.10 -19.88 22.04
CA LEU A 557 -36.28 -18.97 21.24
C LEU A 557 -37.08 -17.71 20.90
N ALA A 558 -38.29 -17.86 20.36
CA ALA A 558 -39.16 -16.73 20.02
C ALA A 558 -39.49 -15.85 21.24
N ALA A 559 -39.81 -16.45 22.39
CA ALA A 559 -40.14 -15.70 23.61
C ALA A 559 -38.93 -14.92 24.16
N LEU A 560 -37.74 -15.51 24.15
CA LEU A 560 -36.51 -14.85 24.59
C LEU A 560 -36.09 -13.75 23.61
N THR A 561 -36.23 -13.99 22.31
CA THR A 561 -35.98 -12.99 21.27
C THR A 561 -36.86 -11.76 21.47
N GLU A 562 -38.15 -11.92 21.73
CA GLU A 562 -39.07 -10.81 22.01
C GLU A 562 -38.63 -9.99 23.23
N LEU A 563 -38.18 -10.66 24.30
CA LEU A 563 -37.70 -9.98 25.51
C LEU A 563 -36.41 -9.18 25.28
N ILE A 564 -35.48 -9.71 24.47
CA ILE A 564 -34.23 -9.05 24.13
C ILE A 564 -34.50 -7.81 23.27
N LEU A 565 -35.30 -7.94 22.21
CA LEU A 565 -35.66 -6.83 21.33
C LEU A 565 -36.49 -5.75 22.06
N ALA A 566 -37.25 -6.12 23.08
CA ALA A 566 -37.97 -5.19 23.95
C ALA A 566 -37.10 -4.58 25.07
N GLU A 567 -35.81 -4.91 25.15
CA GLU A 567 -34.87 -4.50 26.21
C GLU A 567 -35.40 -4.81 27.65
N ASN A 568 -36.13 -5.91 27.83
CA ASN A 568 -36.77 -6.26 29.12
C ASN A 568 -35.83 -7.08 30.03
N THR A 569 -34.85 -6.40 30.61
CA THR A 569 -33.79 -7.02 31.43
C THR A 569 -34.34 -7.83 32.60
N ASP A 570 -35.33 -7.33 33.34
CA ASP A 570 -35.83 -7.98 34.56
C ASP A 570 -36.47 -9.35 34.27
N VAL A 571 -37.32 -9.41 33.24
CA VAL A 571 -38.02 -10.65 32.87
C VAL A 571 -37.04 -11.61 32.20
N LEU A 572 -36.16 -11.11 31.35
CA LEU A 572 -35.13 -11.92 30.70
C LEU A 572 -34.20 -12.57 31.73
N ALA A 573 -33.71 -11.79 32.71
CA ALA A 573 -32.85 -12.28 33.78
C ALA A 573 -33.54 -13.38 34.61
N ALA A 574 -34.83 -13.24 34.89
CA ALA A 574 -35.59 -14.27 35.58
C ALA A 574 -35.76 -15.54 34.74
N GLN A 575 -35.97 -15.42 33.42
CA GLN A 575 -36.08 -16.58 32.54
C GLN A 575 -34.74 -17.32 32.37
N LEU A 576 -33.63 -16.59 32.30
CA LEU A 576 -32.28 -17.17 32.24
C LEU A 576 -31.85 -17.80 33.59
N GLY A 577 -32.42 -17.36 34.71
CA GLY A 577 -32.12 -17.85 36.06
C GLY A 577 -33.15 -18.84 36.63
N ASP A 578 -33.73 -19.72 35.81
CA ASP A 578 -34.71 -20.74 36.23
C ASP A 578 -35.93 -20.18 37.00
N GLY A 579 -36.39 -18.98 36.63
CA GLY A 579 -37.53 -18.30 37.21
C GLY A 579 -37.21 -17.27 38.29
N ASN A 580 -35.93 -17.07 38.65
CA ASN A 580 -35.48 -16.00 39.55
C ASN A 580 -34.26 -15.28 38.97
N ALA A 581 -34.28 -13.94 38.95
CA ALA A 581 -33.10 -13.18 38.56
C ALA A 581 -31.98 -13.33 39.59
N THR A 582 -30.78 -13.70 39.14
CA THR A 582 -29.54 -13.68 39.91
C THR A 582 -28.62 -12.57 39.37
N PRO A 583 -27.56 -12.15 40.10
CA PRO A 583 -26.58 -11.22 39.54
C PRO A 583 -25.98 -11.71 38.21
N GLU A 584 -25.71 -13.01 38.10
CA GLU A 584 -25.18 -13.64 36.89
C GLU A 584 -26.19 -13.60 35.75
N SER A 585 -27.44 -14.02 35.99
CA SER A 585 -28.47 -14.01 34.94
C SER A 585 -28.89 -12.58 34.54
N THR A 586 -28.76 -11.62 35.45
CA THR A 586 -28.94 -10.19 35.16
C THR A 586 -27.81 -9.66 34.26
N GLY A 587 -26.56 -10.00 34.56
CA GLY A 587 -25.42 -9.67 33.72
C GLY A 587 -25.53 -10.27 32.32
N GLN A 588 -25.96 -11.55 32.23
CA GLN A 588 -26.19 -12.23 30.95
C GLN A 588 -27.33 -11.57 30.16
N ALA A 589 -28.44 -11.23 30.81
CA ALA A 589 -29.55 -10.50 30.18
C ALA A 589 -29.09 -9.15 29.62
N MET A 590 -28.34 -8.37 30.40
CA MET A 590 -27.78 -7.09 29.95
C MET A 590 -26.81 -7.25 28.79
N SER A 591 -25.94 -8.25 28.85
CA SER A 591 -24.99 -8.58 27.77
C SER A 591 -25.71 -8.87 26.45
N LEU A 592 -26.71 -9.76 26.46
CA LEU A 592 -27.50 -10.09 25.28
C LEU A 592 -28.26 -8.88 24.73
N ILE A 593 -28.88 -8.08 25.61
CA ILE A 593 -29.61 -6.87 25.22
C ILE A 593 -28.67 -5.83 24.60
N ASN A 594 -27.54 -5.53 25.22
CA ASN A 594 -26.58 -4.55 24.69
C ASN A 594 -26.00 -4.98 23.35
N THR A 595 -25.69 -6.27 23.20
CA THR A 595 -25.18 -6.85 21.96
C THR A 595 -26.21 -6.73 20.83
N ALA A 596 -27.48 -7.09 21.11
CA ALA A 596 -28.56 -7.01 20.14
C ALA A 596 -28.91 -5.57 19.77
N LYS A 597 -28.93 -4.66 20.75
CA LYS A 597 -29.18 -3.23 20.53
C LYS A 597 -28.17 -2.59 19.58
N ASN A 598 -26.92 -3.07 19.63
CA ASN A 598 -25.79 -2.56 18.88
C ASN A 598 -25.32 -3.56 17.81
N ALA A 599 -26.28 -4.05 17.00
CA ALA A 599 -26.02 -5.11 16.02
C ALA A 599 -25.21 -4.65 14.79
N GLY A 600 -25.09 -3.35 14.55
CA GLY A 600 -24.44 -2.78 13.36
C GLY A 600 -22.92 -2.85 13.36
N SER A 601 -22.28 -3.08 14.51
CA SER A 601 -20.83 -3.29 14.55
C SER A 601 -20.47 -4.72 14.17
N THR A 602 -19.37 -4.90 13.44
CA THR A 602 -18.91 -6.18 12.88
C THR A 602 -18.88 -7.31 13.92
N VAL A 603 -18.30 -7.02 15.09
CA VAL A 603 -18.55 -7.81 16.30
C VAL A 603 -19.59 -7.02 17.10
N PRO A 604 -20.84 -7.50 17.22
CA PRO A 604 -21.93 -6.73 17.80
C PRO A 604 -21.67 -6.30 19.24
N GLY A 605 -22.07 -5.07 19.58
CA GLY A 605 -21.92 -4.51 20.92
C GLY A 605 -21.54 -3.03 20.97
N LEU A 606 -21.01 -2.46 19.87
CA LEU A 606 -20.67 -1.04 19.81
C LEU A 606 -21.79 -0.25 19.13
N ALA A 607 -22.24 0.81 19.80
CA ALA A 607 -23.15 1.77 19.19
C ALA A 607 -22.38 2.69 18.22
N PRO A 608 -23.02 3.18 17.14
CA PRO A 608 -22.43 4.25 16.35
C PRO A 608 -22.22 5.49 17.22
N MET A 609 -21.07 6.14 17.06
CA MET A 609 -20.72 7.38 17.75
C MET A 609 -21.28 8.60 17.01
N GLU A 610 -21.29 9.76 17.69
CA GLU A 610 -21.71 11.03 17.06
C GLU A 610 -20.82 11.40 15.86
N VAL A 611 -19.55 10.99 15.92
CA VAL A 611 -18.56 11.16 14.86
C VAL A 611 -18.06 9.76 14.50
N GLU A 612 -18.33 9.31 13.27
CA GLU A 612 -17.80 8.08 12.71
C GLU A 612 -16.80 8.42 11.59
N ARG A 613 -15.84 7.53 11.33
CA ARG A 613 -14.75 7.78 10.38
C ARG A 613 -15.19 7.76 8.90
N HIS A 614 -16.38 7.25 8.62
CA HIS A 614 -17.10 7.32 7.34
C HIS A 614 -17.97 8.59 7.22
N PHE A 615 -17.95 9.48 8.22
CA PHE A 615 -18.67 10.76 8.23
C PHE A 615 -20.19 10.65 8.02
N GLY A 616 -20.80 9.54 8.41
CA GLY A 616 -22.21 9.24 8.15
C GLY A 616 -22.54 9.03 6.66
N ILE A 617 -21.55 8.70 5.83
CA ILE A 617 -21.70 8.51 4.38
C ILE A 617 -21.19 7.10 3.99
N TYR A 618 -21.83 6.48 3.01
CA TYR A 618 -21.37 5.23 2.39
C TYR A 618 -21.62 5.25 0.87
N SER A 619 -21.12 4.23 0.18
CA SER A 619 -21.23 4.08 -1.28
C SER A 619 -21.88 2.74 -1.64
N PRO A 620 -23.21 2.67 -1.88
CA PRO A 620 -23.89 1.43 -2.26
C PRO A 620 -23.41 0.89 -3.61
N THR A 621 -23.05 1.80 -4.52
CA THR A 621 -22.48 1.51 -5.83
C THR A 621 -21.31 2.46 -6.09
N PRO A 622 -20.22 2.02 -6.75
CA PRO A 622 -19.03 2.85 -6.96
C PRO A 622 -19.35 4.26 -7.48
N GLY A 623 -18.82 5.28 -6.81
CA GLY A 623 -19.01 6.69 -7.18
C GLY A 623 -20.30 7.36 -6.68
N ASP A 624 -21.28 6.62 -6.16
CA ASP A 624 -22.54 7.18 -5.65
C ASP A 624 -22.50 7.29 -4.12
N LEU A 625 -22.43 8.51 -3.59
CA LEU A 625 -22.39 8.75 -2.15
C LEU A 625 -23.80 8.95 -1.57
N LYS A 626 -24.11 8.21 -0.50
CA LYS A 626 -25.37 8.34 0.24
C LYS A 626 -25.16 8.50 1.74
N PRO A 627 -26.02 9.24 2.44
CA PRO A 627 -26.05 9.23 3.90
C PRO A 627 -26.40 7.83 4.42
N ILE A 628 -25.82 7.46 5.56
CA ILE A 628 -26.24 6.28 6.33
C ILE A 628 -27.53 6.58 7.08
N ASP A 629 -28.49 5.65 7.01
CA ASP A 629 -29.75 5.69 7.74
C ASP A 629 -29.83 4.56 8.77
N TYR A 630 -29.41 4.88 10.00
CA TYR A 630 -29.50 3.97 11.15
C TYR A 630 -30.94 3.63 11.57
N THR A 631 -31.96 4.33 11.04
CA THR A 631 -33.37 4.04 11.37
C THR A 631 -33.95 2.94 10.48
N THR A 632 -33.52 2.87 9.23
CA THR A 632 -33.97 1.87 8.25
C THR A 632 -32.97 0.74 8.04
N GLY A 633 -31.73 0.90 8.53
CA GLY A 633 -30.67 -0.10 8.37
C GLY A 633 -29.86 0.06 7.09
N GLU A 634 -29.94 1.20 6.41
CA GLU A 634 -29.23 1.44 5.15
C GLU A 634 -27.85 2.09 5.40
N GLY A 635 -26.77 1.35 5.18
CA GLY A 635 -25.40 1.88 5.21
C GLY A 635 -24.37 0.83 5.60
N ASP A 636 -23.15 0.98 5.11
CA ASP A 636 -22.07 0.00 5.27
C ASP A 636 -20.73 0.68 5.60
N SER A 637 -19.75 -0.09 6.07
CA SER A 637 -18.41 0.35 6.45
C SER A 637 -17.39 0.13 5.34
N GLY A 638 -16.50 1.09 5.11
CA GLY A 638 -15.35 0.92 4.20
C GLY A 638 -15.66 0.84 2.70
N SER A 639 -16.94 0.96 2.31
CA SER A 639 -17.41 0.94 0.91
C SER A 639 -16.77 1.99 -0.03
N MET A 640 -16.06 2.98 0.53
CA MET A 640 -15.37 4.05 -0.19
C MET A 640 -13.84 3.90 -0.21
N PHE A 641 -13.28 2.88 0.45
CA PHE A 641 -11.84 2.78 0.69
C PHE A 641 -11.05 2.44 -0.59
N ILE A 642 -11.55 1.50 -1.37
CA ILE A 642 -11.03 1.21 -2.72
C ILE A 642 -11.89 1.97 -3.73
N ASN A 643 -11.28 2.93 -4.40
CA ASN A 643 -11.91 3.81 -5.36
C ASN A 643 -11.31 3.58 -6.75
N LEU A 644 -11.93 2.70 -7.53
CA LEU A 644 -11.51 2.37 -8.90
C LEU A 644 -11.73 3.53 -9.89
N LEU A 645 -12.40 4.60 -9.47
CA LEU A 645 -12.58 5.83 -10.26
C LEU A 645 -11.48 6.87 -9.96
N ASN A 646 -10.69 6.66 -8.91
CA ASN A 646 -9.59 7.53 -8.52
C ASN A 646 -8.50 6.73 -7.77
N PHE A 647 -7.48 6.30 -8.52
CA PHE A 647 -6.41 5.45 -7.99
C PHE A 647 -5.58 6.15 -6.90
N THR A 648 -5.34 7.45 -7.04
CA THR A 648 -4.56 8.21 -6.05
C THR A 648 -5.32 8.38 -4.74
N ASN A 649 -6.66 8.47 -4.78
CA ASN A 649 -7.49 8.45 -3.57
C ASN A 649 -7.40 7.09 -2.86
N THR A 650 -7.39 5.97 -3.60
CA THR A 650 -7.15 4.64 -3.01
C THR A 650 -5.76 4.55 -2.37
N ARG A 651 -4.71 4.95 -3.08
CA ARG A 651 -3.33 5.02 -2.55
C ARG A 651 -3.29 5.83 -1.24
N ASP A 652 -3.91 7.00 -1.25
CA ASP A 652 -3.82 7.93 -0.14
C ASP A 652 -4.75 7.55 1.03
N ASN A 653 -5.80 6.73 0.82
CA ASN A 653 -6.54 6.05 1.90
C ASN A 653 -5.62 5.10 2.68
N ILE A 654 -4.78 4.32 1.98
CA ILE A 654 -3.80 3.41 2.61
C ILE A 654 -2.72 4.23 3.35
N ARG A 655 -2.17 5.27 2.71
CA ARG A 655 -1.18 6.15 3.35
C ARG A 655 -1.76 6.90 4.56
N GLN A 656 -3.01 7.36 4.50
CA GLN A 656 -3.68 8.00 5.63
C GLN A 656 -3.89 7.02 6.78
N SER A 657 -4.26 5.77 6.50
CA SER A 657 -4.34 4.73 7.54
C SER A 657 -2.99 4.50 8.23
N ALA A 658 -1.90 4.42 7.47
CA ALA A 658 -0.55 4.31 8.02
C ALA A 658 -0.17 5.54 8.88
N VAL A 659 -0.45 6.75 8.41
CA VAL A 659 -0.19 7.99 9.17
C VAL A 659 -1.07 8.11 10.41
N ASP A 660 -2.33 7.67 10.37
CA ASP A 660 -3.21 7.60 11.55
C ASP A 660 -2.57 6.71 12.62
N GLN A 661 -2.02 5.54 12.24
CA GLN A 661 -1.29 4.66 13.14
C GLN A 661 0.01 5.29 13.68
N MET A 662 0.77 6.02 12.85
CA MET A 662 1.95 6.76 13.33
C MET A 662 1.60 7.81 14.38
N ASN A 663 0.50 8.54 14.19
CA ASN A 663 0.04 9.54 15.16
C ASN A 663 -0.47 8.87 16.44
N LEU A 664 -1.29 7.81 16.31
CA LEU A 664 -1.78 7.02 17.43
C LEU A 664 -0.63 6.49 18.29
N ARG A 665 0.41 5.93 17.66
CA ARG A 665 1.61 5.41 18.33
C ARG A 665 2.29 6.44 19.22
N VAL A 666 2.29 7.71 18.85
CA VAL A 666 2.87 8.78 19.67
C VAL A 666 1.91 9.26 20.76
N SER A 667 0.62 9.41 20.45
CA SER A 667 -0.41 9.81 21.42
C SER A 667 -0.58 8.80 22.56
N LEU A 668 -0.20 7.53 22.35
CA LEU A 668 -0.23 6.48 23.38
C LEU A 668 0.91 6.56 24.41
N ASN A 669 2.01 7.26 24.10
CA ASN A 669 3.25 7.18 24.88
C ASN A 669 3.15 7.70 26.32
N ASP A 670 2.13 8.50 26.64
CA ASP A 670 1.88 9.06 27.97
C ASP A 670 0.41 8.89 28.42
N LEU A 671 -0.32 7.95 27.81
CA LEU A 671 -1.72 7.67 28.16
C LEU A 671 -1.82 6.92 29.51
N ASP A 672 -2.44 7.56 30.49
CA ASP A 672 -2.67 6.99 31.83
C ASP A 672 -4.11 6.47 31.97
N LEU A 673 -4.29 5.15 32.03
CA LEU A 673 -5.58 4.49 32.25
C LEU A 673 -5.86 4.18 33.73
N THR A 674 -4.96 4.52 34.67
CA THR A 674 -5.16 4.25 36.10
C THR A 674 -6.44 4.88 36.67
N PRO A 675 -6.90 6.09 36.25
CA PRO A 675 -8.17 6.64 36.70
C PRO A 675 -9.40 5.86 36.21
N LYS A 676 -9.21 4.95 35.25
CA LYS A 676 -10.23 4.08 34.65
C LYS A 676 -10.00 2.60 34.96
N GLY A 677 -9.19 2.29 35.97
CA GLY A 677 -8.93 0.91 36.43
C GLY A 677 -7.99 0.12 35.52
N GLY A 678 -7.23 0.77 34.63
CA GLY A 678 -6.18 0.15 33.80
C GLY A 678 -4.77 0.51 34.28
N ALA A 679 -3.76 0.15 33.49
CA ALA A 679 -2.36 0.49 33.74
C ALA A 679 -1.99 1.89 33.19
N ASP A 680 -0.93 2.48 33.75
CA ASP A 680 -0.22 3.59 33.10
C ASP A 680 0.59 3.03 31.92
N LEU A 681 0.37 3.56 30.71
CA LEU A 681 1.03 3.07 29.50
C LEU A 681 2.35 3.79 29.21
N SER A 682 2.75 4.73 30.09
CA SER A 682 3.97 5.52 29.92
C SER A 682 5.22 4.64 29.79
N GLY A 683 5.82 4.65 28.60
CA GLY A 683 7.01 3.84 28.29
C GLY A 683 6.76 2.34 28.14
N ALA A 684 5.51 1.91 28.01
CA ALA A 684 5.18 0.51 27.68
C ALA A 684 5.69 0.15 26.28
N ASN A 685 6.09 -1.10 26.08
CA ASN A 685 6.38 -1.62 24.74
C ASN A 685 5.11 -1.57 23.89
N VAL A 686 5.27 -1.22 22.62
CA VAL A 686 4.16 -1.16 21.67
C VAL A 686 4.34 -2.22 20.59
N PHE A 687 3.29 -3.00 20.39
CA PHE A 687 3.16 -4.06 19.43
C PHE A 687 2.05 -3.71 18.43
N PHE A 688 2.03 -4.41 17.30
CA PHE A 688 0.99 -4.25 16.29
C PHE A 688 0.33 -5.58 15.96
N ALA A 689 -1.00 -5.59 15.84
CA ALA A 689 -1.75 -6.68 15.27
C ALA A 689 -2.71 -6.16 14.20
N GLY A 690 -2.69 -6.78 13.02
CA GLY A 690 -3.60 -6.41 11.93
C GLY A 690 -4.39 -7.62 11.48
N HIS A 691 -5.61 -7.40 11.02
CA HIS A 691 -6.41 -8.41 10.31
C HIS A 691 -6.77 -7.91 8.91
N SER A 692 -6.56 -8.73 7.87
CA SER A 692 -6.96 -8.41 6.50
C SER A 692 -6.40 -7.05 6.04
N LEU A 693 -7.22 -6.09 5.63
CA LEU A 693 -6.78 -4.73 5.30
C LEU A 693 -5.92 -4.07 6.41
N GLY A 694 -6.17 -4.38 7.68
CA GLY A 694 -5.34 -3.88 8.78
C GLY A 694 -3.91 -4.40 8.73
N THR A 695 -3.67 -5.56 8.12
CA THR A 695 -2.31 -6.02 7.80
C THR A 695 -1.70 -5.24 6.64
N ILE A 696 -2.51 -4.94 5.62
CA ILE A 696 -2.10 -4.26 4.40
C ILE A 696 -1.66 -2.82 4.72
N THR A 697 -2.41 -2.12 5.58
CA THR A 697 -2.05 -0.75 6.00
C THR A 697 -1.02 -0.74 7.13
N GLY A 698 -0.97 -1.81 7.94
CA GLY A 698 0.00 -1.98 9.02
C GLY A 698 1.43 -2.23 8.56
N ALA A 699 1.64 -2.99 7.48
CA ALA A 699 2.97 -3.29 6.96
C ALA A 699 3.78 -2.04 6.57
N PRO A 700 3.29 -1.11 5.73
CA PRO A 700 4.02 0.11 5.40
C PRO A 700 4.17 1.05 6.62
N PHE A 701 3.21 1.06 7.55
CA PHE A 701 3.34 1.79 8.81
C PHE A 701 4.56 1.30 9.62
N ILE A 702 4.64 -0.01 9.88
CA ILE A 702 5.71 -0.63 10.68
C ILE A 702 7.06 -0.42 10.00
N ALA A 703 7.16 -0.72 8.70
CA ALA A 703 8.39 -0.54 7.93
C ALA A 703 8.91 0.91 8.02
N SER A 704 8.00 1.88 7.94
CA SER A 704 8.34 3.30 7.96
C SER A 704 8.85 3.78 9.33
N VAL A 705 8.15 3.45 10.42
CA VAL A 705 8.56 3.92 11.76
C VAL A 705 9.79 3.21 12.29
N ASN A 706 10.04 1.97 11.84
CA ASN A 706 11.19 1.17 12.28
C ASN A 706 12.42 1.29 11.38
N ALA A 707 12.34 2.05 10.28
CA ALA A 707 13.45 2.23 9.34
C ALA A 707 14.71 2.81 10.00
N ASN A 708 14.53 3.75 10.94
CA ASN A 708 15.60 4.30 11.78
C ASN A 708 16.87 4.71 11.01
N GLN A 709 16.71 5.39 9.87
CA GLN A 709 17.83 5.72 8.98
C GLN A 709 18.82 6.67 9.66
N LEU A 710 18.32 7.59 10.49
CA LEU A 710 19.12 8.41 11.38
C LEU A 710 19.01 7.90 12.83
N GLY A 711 19.95 8.32 13.67
CA GLY A 711 19.95 7.96 15.09
C GLY A 711 18.96 8.75 15.96
N ALA A 712 18.31 9.78 15.41
CA ALA A 712 17.45 10.68 16.16
C ALA A 712 16.43 11.43 15.29
N ILE A 713 15.24 11.64 15.86
CA ILE A 713 14.17 12.48 15.30
C ILE A 713 14.21 13.85 15.99
N ALA A 714 14.20 14.93 15.19
CA ALA A 714 14.28 16.28 15.72
C ALA A 714 12.94 16.75 16.32
N THR A 715 13.00 17.38 17.50
CA THR A 715 11.84 18.01 18.16
C THR A 715 12.23 19.40 18.69
N SER A 716 11.24 20.24 18.97
CA SER A 716 11.34 21.57 19.56
C SER A 716 11.96 21.58 20.96
N LYS A 717 11.81 20.47 21.71
CA LYS A 717 12.37 20.30 23.08
C LYS A 717 13.73 19.59 23.09
N GLY A 718 14.20 19.13 21.93
CA GLY A 718 15.45 18.41 21.75
C GLY A 718 15.24 17.06 21.06
N PRO A 719 16.25 16.52 20.35
CA PRO A 719 16.10 15.29 19.60
C PRO A 719 15.73 14.11 20.50
N VAL A 720 14.82 13.26 20.02
CA VAL A 720 14.52 11.94 20.62
C VAL A 720 15.21 10.85 19.79
N SER A 721 15.41 9.65 20.37
CA SER A 721 15.93 8.53 19.58
C SER A 721 14.97 8.20 18.43
N SER A 722 15.48 7.80 17.27
CA SER A 722 14.64 7.35 16.16
C SER A 722 13.78 6.14 16.56
N THR A 723 14.34 5.24 17.38
CA THR A 723 13.63 4.08 17.95
C THR A 723 12.45 4.43 18.87
N TYR A 724 12.24 5.71 19.18
CA TYR A 724 11.12 6.19 20.00
C TYR A 724 9.75 5.77 19.44
N ASN A 725 9.64 5.69 18.11
CA ASN A 725 8.41 5.32 17.41
C ASN A 725 8.35 3.83 17.04
N ASP A 726 9.33 3.02 17.48
CA ASP A 726 9.41 1.63 17.03
C ASP A 726 8.19 0.81 17.47
N ILE A 727 7.82 -0.14 16.61
CA ILE A 727 6.97 -1.29 16.93
C ILE A 727 7.87 -2.48 17.23
N GLU A 728 7.74 -3.06 18.42
CA GLU A 728 8.66 -4.09 18.94
C GLU A 728 8.47 -5.44 18.25
N ALA A 729 7.20 -5.83 18.05
CA ALA A 729 6.79 -7.05 17.36
C ALA A 729 5.42 -6.86 16.68
N ALA A 730 5.18 -7.62 15.61
CA ALA A 730 3.95 -7.53 14.81
C ALA A 730 3.32 -8.91 14.56
N SER A 731 1.99 -8.96 14.54
CA SER A 731 1.19 -10.14 14.21
C SER A 731 0.21 -9.82 13.08
N MET A 732 0.43 -10.42 11.92
CA MET A 732 -0.33 -10.16 10.70
C MET A 732 -1.26 -11.34 10.42
N LEU A 733 -2.55 -11.13 10.67
CA LEU A 733 -3.60 -12.14 10.54
C LEU A 733 -4.20 -12.04 9.13
N THR A 734 -4.06 -13.11 8.35
CA THR A 734 -4.45 -13.22 6.93
C THR A 734 -3.92 -12.07 6.08
N PRO A 735 -2.57 -11.91 5.95
CA PRO A 735 -1.97 -10.79 5.25
C PRO A 735 -1.93 -10.96 3.73
N GLY A 736 -1.80 -9.86 2.98
CA GLY A 736 -1.65 -9.90 1.52
C GLY A 736 -0.89 -8.69 0.97
N GLY A 737 -0.27 -8.86 -0.19
CA GLY A 737 0.39 -7.81 -0.96
C GLY A 737 0.14 -8.00 -2.46
N GLY A 738 0.65 -7.09 -3.30
CA GLY A 738 0.34 -7.07 -4.73
C GLY A 738 -1.15 -6.84 -4.94
N ILE A 739 -1.68 -5.82 -4.27
CA ILE A 739 -3.10 -5.64 -3.93
C ILE A 739 -3.98 -5.75 -5.17
N VAL A 740 -3.60 -5.18 -6.31
CA VAL A 740 -4.47 -5.18 -7.50
C VAL A 740 -4.67 -6.59 -8.04
N ARG A 741 -3.59 -7.34 -8.23
CA ARG A 741 -3.66 -8.72 -8.70
C ARG A 741 -4.18 -9.68 -7.63
N MET A 742 -3.97 -9.37 -6.35
CA MET A 742 -4.59 -10.09 -5.25
C MET A 742 -6.12 -9.93 -5.29
N LEU A 743 -6.64 -8.72 -5.55
CA LEU A 743 -8.08 -8.48 -5.68
C LEU A 743 -8.67 -9.17 -6.92
N GLU A 744 -7.94 -9.17 -8.04
CA GLU A 744 -8.32 -9.91 -9.26
C GLU A 744 -8.33 -11.43 -9.04
N ASN A 745 -7.47 -11.95 -8.17
CA ASN A 745 -7.40 -13.37 -7.82
C ASN A 745 -8.23 -13.74 -6.58
N SER A 746 -9.02 -12.82 -6.04
CA SER A 746 -9.87 -13.05 -4.87
C SER A 746 -11.27 -13.53 -5.30
N PRO A 747 -11.70 -14.76 -4.96
CA PRO A 747 -13.07 -15.20 -5.23
C PRO A 747 -14.15 -14.30 -4.63
N SER A 748 -13.84 -13.59 -3.55
CA SER A 748 -14.76 -12.67 -2.88
C SER A 748 -14.87 -11.30 -3.57
N PHE A 749 -13.79 -10.79 -4.17
CA PHE A 749 -13.75 -9.44 -4.74
C PHE A 749 -13.79 -9.41 -6.27
N ALA A 750 -13.08 -10.34 -6.94
CA ALA A 750 -12.90 -10.33 -8.39
C ALA A 750 -14.23 -10.26 -9.17
N PRO A 751 -15.30 -11.03 -8.81
CA PRO A 751 -16.57 -10.95 -9.53
C PRO A 751 -17.18 -9.55 -9.55
N ARG A 752 -17.12 -8.83 -8.42
CA ARG A 752 -17.74 -7.50 -8.30
C ARG A 752 -16.90 -6.44 -9.02
N ILE A 753 -15.58 -6.56 -8.95
CA ILE A 753 -14.64 -5.65 -9.61
C ILE A 753 -14.75 -5.81 -11.13
N LEU A 754 -14.55 -7.03 -11.65
CA LEU A 754 -14.49 -7.29 -13.08
C LEU A 754 -15.83 -7.01 -13.77
N LEU A 755 -16.95 -7.48 -13.19
CA LEU A 755 -18.28 -7.16 -13.72
C LEU A 755 -18.57 -5.65 -13.67
N GLY A 756 -18.13 -4.97 -12.60
CA GLY A 756 -18.29 -3.53 -12.45
C GLY A 756 -17.51 -2.74 -13.50
N LEU A 757 -16.26 -3.11 -13.76
CA LEU A 757 -15.40 -2.48 -14.78
C LEU A 757 -15.94 -2.74 -16.19
N GLN A 758 -16.33 -3.97 -16.50
CA GLN A 758 -17.02 -4.31 -17.75
C GLN A 758 -18.25 -3.43 -17.97
N GLN A 759 -19.13 -3.31 -16.97
CA GLN A 759 -20.39 -2.58 -17.12
C GLN A 759 -20.23 -1.05 -17.17
N SER A 760 -19.22 -0.51 -16.49
CA SER A 760 -19.04 0.94 -16.34
C SER A 760 -18.07 1.55 -17.35
N ALA A 761 -17.07 0.79 -17.78
CA ALA A 761 -15.98 1.27 -18.63
C ALA A 761 -15.74 0.39 -19.88
N GLY A 762 -16.43 -0.75 -20.00
CA GLY A 762 -16.21 -1.68 -21.12
C GLY A 762 -14.88 -2.42 -21.07
N LEU A 763 -14.28 -2.54 -19.89
CA LEU A 763 -13.00 -3.22 -19.68
C LEU A 763 -13.25 -4.70 -19.39
N ASP A 764 -12.93 -5.57 -20.35
CA ASP A 764 -13.12 -7.02 -20.25
C ASP A 764 -11.80 -7.77 -20.06
N GLN A 765 -11.87 -8.96 -19.44
CA GLN A 765 -10.70 -9.84 -19.34
C GLN A 765 -10.27 -10.33 -20.72
N GLY A 766 -8.96 -10.31 -20.96
CA GLY A 766 -8.37 -10.56 -22.28
C GLY A 766 -8.18 -9.29 -23.12
N ASP A 767 -8.60 -8.11 -22.65
CA ASP A 767 -8.35 -6.85 -23.34
C ASP A 767 -7.05 -6.18 -22.86
N ALA A 768 -6.33 -5.52 -23.76
CA ALA A 768 -5.12 -4.77 -23.41
C ALA A 768 -5.39 -3.57 -22.49
N ASP A 769 -6.57 -2.97 -22.60
CA ASP A 769 -6.98 -1.82 -21.79
C ASP A 769 -7.19 -2.21 -20.32
N LEU A 770 -7.75 -3.40 -20.05
CA LEU A 770 -7.89 -3.90 -18.67
C LEU A 770 -6.51 -4.22 -18.07
N GLU A 771 -5.61 -4.83 -18.83
CA GLU A 771 -4.24 -5.10 -18.39
C GLU A 771 -3.52 -3.79 -18.01
N SER A 772 -3.67 -2.76 -18.85
CA SER A 772 -3.12 -1.43 -18.59
C SER A 772 -3.75 -0.78 -17.35
N PHE A 773 -5.07 -0.89 -17.20
CA PHE A 773 -5.79 -0.40 -16.03
C PHE A 773 -5.25 -1.02 -14.73
N LEU A 774 -5.12 -2.35 -14.68
CA LEU A 774 -4.63 -3.07 -13.49
C LEU A 774 -3.16 -2.73 -13.19
N ASN A 775 -2.30 -2.67 -14.21
CA ASN A 775 -0.88 -2.38 -14.01
C ASN A 775 -0.63 -0.94 -13.55
N VAL A 776 -1.35 0.05 -14.09
CA VAL A 776 -1.25 1.45 -13.63
C VAL A 776 -1.88 1.62 -12.25
N PHE A 777 -2.99 0.93 -11.96
CA PHE A 777 -3.55 0.93 -10.61
C PHE A 777 -2.55 0.39 -9.59
N GLN A 778 -1.87 -0.73 -9.90
CA GLN A 778 -0.83 -1.31 -9.05
C GLN A 778 0.32 -0.32 -8.85
N ALA A 779 0.85 0.24 -9.95
CA ALA A 779 1.88 1.27 -9.88
C ALA A 779 1.50 2.44 -8.97
N THR A 780 0.24 2.88 -9.02
CA THR A 780 -0.27 3.99 -8.20
C THR A 780 -0.23 3.67 -6.71
N ILE A 781 -0.60 2.45 -6.32
CA ILE A 781 -0.67 2.08 -4.91
C ILE A 781 0.62 1.51 -4.34
N ASP A 782 1.63 1.23 -5.17
CA ASP A 782 2.90 0.61 -4.77
C ASP A 782 3.57 1.26 -3.57
N SER A 783 3.51 2.59 -3.49
CA SER A 783 4.05 3.38 -2.37
C SER A 783 3.46 3.06 -0.98
N ALA A 784 2.42 2.22 -0.92
CA ALA A 784 1.83 1.73 0.31
C ALA A 784 1.40 0.24 0.20
N ASP A 785 1.82 -0.48 -0.86
CA ASP A 785 1.54 -1.92 -1.00
C ASP A 785 2.56 -2.73 -0.18
N PRO A 786 2.14 -3.61 0.75
CA PRO A 786 3.03 -4.39 1.61
C PRO A 786 4.18 -5.10 0.92
N ILE A 787 3.99 -5.59 -0.31
CA ILE A 787 5.03 -6.37 -0.99
C ILE A 787 6.29 -5.52 -1.28
N ASN A 788 6.12 -4.21 -1.50
CA ASN A 788 7.23 -3.29 -1.73
C ASN A 788 8.04 -3.01 -0.46
N PHE A 789 7.50 -3.31 0.72
CA PHE A 789 8.19 -3.11 2.00
C PHE A 789 8.81 -4.41 2.53
N ALA A 790 8.75 -5.51 1.78
CA ALA A 790 9.25 -6.81 2.25
C ALA A 790 10.76 -6.77 2.57
N ASP A 791 11.56 -6.06 1.78
CA ASP A 791 12.99 -5.86 2.02
C ASP A 791 13.25 -4.93 3.21
N ASN A 792 12.45 -3.87 3.37
CA ASN A 792 12.53 -2.97 4.51
C ASN A 792 12.21 -3.72 5.81
N LEU A 793 11.16 -4.54 5.82
CA LEU A 793 10.76 -5.35 6.98
C LEU A 793 11.80 -6.45 7.30
N LYS A 794 12.51 -6.94 6.28
CA LYS A 794 13.67 -7.84 6.46
C LYS A 794 14.85 -7.13 7.14
N ALA A 795 15.08 -5.86 6.83
CA ALA A 795 16.22 -5.08 7.32
C ALA A 795 15.96 -4.34 8.64
N SER A 796 14.70 -3.98 8.92
CA SER A 796 14.27 -3.18 10.06
C SER A 796 13.75 -4.05 11.21
N LYS A 797 13.57 -3.42 12.39
CA LYS A 797 12.71 -4.01 13.42
C LYS A 797 11.26 -3.97 12.92
N PRO A 798 10.28 -4.73 13.44
CA PRO A 798 10.33 -5.53 14.65
C PRO A 798 11.31 -6.69 14.53
N ALA A 799 11.85 -7.15 15.66
CA ALA A 799 12.65 -8.36 15.65
C ALA A 799 11.83 -9.60 15.25
N ALA A 800 10.50 -9.51 15.34
CA ALA A 800 9.57 -10.58 14.98
C ALA A 800 8.31 -10.03 14.30
N TYR A 801 8.06 -10.51 13.09
CA TYR A 801 6.89 -10.19 12.28
C TYR A 801 6.21 -11.51 11.93
N LEU A 802 5.13 -11.87 12.63
CA LEU A 802 4.41 -13.14 12.47
C LEU A 802 3.38 -13.04 11.34
N GLN A 803 3.40 -13.99 10.40
CA GLN A 803 2.39 -14.16 9.36
C GLN A 803 1.51 -15.37 9.70
N SER A 804 0.21 -15.13 9.92
CA SER A 804 -0.80 -16.17 10.10
C SER A 804 -1.67 -16.26 8.86
N VAL A 805 -1.53 -17.33 8.09
CA VAL A 805 -2.19 -17.52 6.80
C VAL A 805 -3.23 -18.63 6.90
N VAL A 806 -4.44 -18.40 6.38
CA VAL A 806 -5.49 -19.42 6.31
C VAL A 806 -5.42 -20.13 4.96
N GLN A 807 -5.34 -21.46 4.95
CA GLN A 807 -5.32 -22.25 3.72
C GLN A 807 -6.64 -22.11 2.96
N GLY A 808 -6.56 -21.74 1.67
CA GLY A 808 -7.73 -21.62 0.80
C GLY A 808 -8.60 -20.39 1.11
N ASP A 809 -8.03 -19.37 1.76
CA ASP A 809 -8.67 -18.08 2.00
C ASP A 809 -9.22 -17.49 0.69
N ALA A 810 -10.53 -17.21 0.69
CA ALA A 810 -11.27 -16.70 -0.47
C ALA A 810 -11.32 -15.18 -0.55
N VAL A 811 -10.81 -14.47 0.46
CA VAL A 811 -10.73 -13.00 0.51
C VAL A 811 -9.33 -12.56 0.13
N ILE A 812 -8.31 -13.09 0.81
CA ILE A 812 -6.90 -12.87 0.50
C ILE A 812 -6.33 -14.19 -0.02
N PRO A 813 -6.24 -14.40 -1.34
CA PRO A 813 -5.69 -15.64 -1.88
C PRO A 813 -4.27 -15.86 -1.38
N ASN A 814 -3.93 -17.13 -1.11
CA ASN A 814 -2.60 -17.44 -0.58
C ASN A 814 -1.48 -17.14 -1.59
N ALA A 815 -1.73 -17.35 -2.89
CA ALA A 815 -0.87 -16.98 -4.01
C ALA A 815 -1.65 -17.07 -5.33
N ALA A 816 -1.05 -16.63 -6.44
CA ALA A 816 -1.62 -16.68 -7.78
C ALA A 816 -0.53 -16.98 -8.84
N ASP A 817 0.34 -17.95 -8.57
CA ASP A 817 1.36 -18.43 -9.50
C ASP A 817 1.71 -19.89 -9.19
N GLU A 818 1.33 -20.81 -10.09
CA GLU A 818 1.50 -22.25 -9.85
C GLU A 818 2.97 -22.64 -9.81
N ALA A 819 3.78 -22.08 -10.73
CA ALA A 819 5.18 -22.44 -10.88
C ALA A 819 6.02 -22.06 -9.66
N LEU A 820 5.73 -20.91 -9.05
CA LEU A 820 6.47 -20.39 -7.90
C LEU A 820 5.90 -20.88 -6.56
N TRP A 821 4.56 -20.91 -6.42
CA TRP A 821 3.92 -21.10 -5.13
C TRP A 821 3.08 -22.39 -5.00
N GLY A 822 2.84 -23.09 -6.11
CA GLY A 822 1.99 -24.28 -6.19
C GLY A 822 0.48 -23.97 -6.14
N ILE A 823 0.10 -22.71 -6.37
CA ILE A 823 -1.29 -22.26 -6.43
C ILE A 823 -1.46 -21.44 -7.70
N ALA A 824 -2.24 -21.95 -8.65
CA ALA A 824 -2.53 -21.27 -9.91
C ALA A 824 -3.36 -19.99 -9.70
N PRO A 825 -3.34 -19.06 -10.67
CA PRO A 825 -4.28 -17.95 -10.74
C PRO A 825 -5.74 -18.42 -10.69
N LEU A 826 -6.64 -17.51 -10.33
CA LEU A 826 -8.07 -17.77 -10.31
C LEU A 826 -8.62 -17.91 -11.74
N ASP A 827 -8.93 -19.15 -12.12
CA ASP A 827 -9.72 -19.51 -13.30
C ASP A 827 -11.00 -20.22 -12.85
N ALA A 828 -12.11 -19.48 -12.79
CA ALA A 828 -13.39 -20.02 -12.34
C ALA A 828 -14.61 -19.20 -12.80
N THR A 829 -15.71 -19.90 -13.09
CA THR A 829 -17.05 -19.28 -13.14
C THR A 829 -17.70 -19.31 -11.76
N ILE A 830 -17.83 -18.14 -11.14
CA ILE A 830 -18.41 -17.98 -9.80
C ILE A 830 -19.93 -17.73 -9.93
N PRO A 831 -20.80 -18.58 -9.34
CA PRO A 831 -22.24 -18.43 -9.45
C PRO A 831 -22.79 -17.14 -8.82
N ALA A 832 -23.85 -16.58 -9.42
CA ALA A 832 -24.57 -15.41 -8.89
C ALA A 832 -24.99 -15.56 -7.41
N ALA A 833 -25.38 -16.77 -7.01
CA ALA A 833 -25.78 -17.07 -5.64
C ALA A 833 -24.64 -16.89 -4.62
N ASN A 834 -23.39 -16.99 -5.05
CA ASN A 834 -22.22 -16.88 -4.18
C ASN A 834 -21.74 -15.43 -4.05
N THR A 835 -22.12 -14.55 -4.98
CA THR A 835 -21.62 -13.16 -5.07
C THR A 835 -22.71 -12.12 -4.79
N GLY A 836 -23.98 -12.52 -4.81
CA GLY A 836 -25.11 -11.59 -4.75
C GLY A 836 -25.28 -10.74 -6.02
N LEU A 837 -24.54 -11.05 -7.09
CA LEU A 837 -24.58 -10.34 -8.37
C LEU A 837 -25.72 -10.84 -9.26
N PRO A 838 -26.19 -10.05 -10.26
CA PRO A 838 -27.30 -10.44 -11.12
C PRO A 838 -27.00 -11.63 -12.04
N ALA A 839 -25.74 -12.01 -12.21
CA ALA A 839 -25.29 -13.11 -13.07
C ALA A 839 -24.04 -13.79 -12.49
N ALA A 840 -23.76 -15.01 -12.96
CA ALA A 840 -22.48 -15.65 -12.72
C ALA A 840 -21.38 -14.88 -13.46
N VAL A 841 -20.19 -14.79 -12.85
CA VAL A 841 -19.04 -14.07 -13.42
C VAL A 841 -17.93 -15.08 -13.65
N THR A 842 -17.35 -15.08 -14.86
CA THR A 842 -16.15 -15.87 -15.14
C THR A 842 -14.95 -14.99 -14.87
N VAL A 843 -14.00 -15.53 -14.12
CA VAL A 843 -12.71 -14.92 -13.83
C VAL A 843 -11.65 -15.78 -14.49
N ASP A 844 -10.79 -15.16 -15.30
CA ASP A 844 -9.65 -15.76 -16.00
C ASP A 844 -8.43 -14.86 -15.75
N SER A 845 -7.82 -15.02 -14.58
CA SER A 845 -6.71 -14.18 -14.13
C SER A 845 -5.37 -14.69 -14.65
N PHE A 846 -4.45 -13.78 -14.96
CA PHE A 846 -3.08 -14.16 -15.31
C PHE A 846 -2.22 -14.47 -14.09
N ASP A 847 -1.06 -15.10 -14.34
CA ASP A 847 -0.02 -15.28 -13.33
C ASP A 847 0.39 -13.94 -12.70
N ALA A 848 0.48 -13.97 -11.36
CA ALA A 848 0.83 -12.85 -10.50
C ALA A 848 1.76 -13.32 -9.36
N PRO A 849 3.08 -13.46 -9.61
CA PRO A 849 4.04 -14.03 -8.66
C PRO A 849 4.13 -13.30 -7.31
N LEU A 850 3.77 -12.01 -7.29
CA LEU A 850 3.90 -11.13 -6.13
C LEU A 850 2.56 -10.82 -5.44
N ALA A 851 1.48 -11.51 -5.81
CA ALA A 851 0.14 -11.31 -5.24
C ALA A 851 -0.23 -12.37 -4.18
N GLY A 852 -0.82 -11.91 -3.07
CA GLY A 852 -1.35 -12.78 -2.01
C GLY A 852 -0.48 -12.85 -0.76
N SER A 853 -0.74 -13.84 0.10
CA SER A 853 -0.04 -14.00 1.39
C SER A 853 1.36 -14.59 1.28
N PHE A 854 1.57 -15.61 0.43
CA PHE A 854 2.86 -16.32 0.33
C PHE A 854 4.00 -15.43 -0.20
N PRO A 855 3.79 -14.52 -1.17
CA PRO A 855 4.85 -13.61 -1.60
C PRO A 855 5.39 -12.71 -0.49
N LEU A 856 4.58 -12.37 0.52
CA LEU A 856 5.08 -11.61 1.68
C LEU A 856 6.10 -12.39 2.51
N SER A 857 6.21 -13.71 2.36
CA SER A 857 7.28 -14.49 2.99
C SER A 857 8.69 -14.16 2.46
N LEU A 858 8.81 -13.42 1.34
CA LEU A 858 10.09 -12.94 0.81
C LEU A 858 10.86 -12.05 1.79
N MET A 859 10.19 -11.46 2.79
CA MET A 859 10.87 -10.73 3.86
C MET A 859 11.66 -11.64 4.81
N TYR A 860 11.46 -12.97 4.77
CA TYR A 860 12.24 -13.93 5.55
C TYR A 860 13.35 -14.55 4.68
N GLU A 861 14.53 -14.77 5.26
CA GLU A 861 15.62 -15.50 4.58
C GLU A 861 15.21 -16.93 4.18
N ASP A 862 14.45 -17.61 5.05
CA ASP A 862 13.99 -18.99 4.84
C ASP A 862 12.58 -19.06 4.19
N GLY A 863 12.03 -17.92 3.72
CA GLY A 863 10.71 -17.85 3.12
C GLY A 863 9.61 -18.42 4.02
N ARG A 864 8.73 -19.27 3.45
CA ARG A 864 7.64 -19.95 4.17
C ARG A 864 8.09 -20.97 5.21
N ASP A 865 9.36 -21.37 5.22
CA ASP A 865 9.91 -22.28 6.24
C ASP A 865 10.30 -21.52 7.54
N SER A 866 10.14 -20.20 7.56
CA SER A 866 10.36 -19.35 8.73
C SER A 866 9.47 -19.76 9.91
N ALA A 867 10.03 -19.73 11.13
CA ALA A 867 9.26 -19.94 12.36
C ALA A 867 8.24 -18.82 12.66
N LEU A 868 8.31 -17.73 11.91
CA LEU A 868 7.35 -16.62 11.96
C LEU A 868 6.30 -16.71 10.85
N PHE A 869 6.22 -17.83 10.13
CA PHE A 869 5.19 -18.10 9.14
C PHE A 869 4.37 -19.33 9.57
N THR A 870 3.06 -19.14 9.74
CA THR A 870 2.14 -20.23 10.10
C THR A 870 1.04 -20.34 9.03
N LEU A 871 0.94 -21.51 8.39
CA LEU A 871 -0.21 -21.89 7.57
C LEU A 871 -1.21 -22.69 8.43
N TYR A 872 -2.41 -22.14 8.59
CA TYR A 872 -3.52 -22.78 9.25
C TYR A 872 -4.28 -23.64 8.24
N GLU A 873 -4.21 -24.95 8.40
CA GLU A 873 -4.85 -25.92 7.51
C GLU A 873 -6.17 -26.43 8.09
N GLN A 874 -7.21 -26.56 7.23
CA GLN A 874 -8.51 -27.09 7.63
C GLN A 874 -8.40 -28.49 8.28
N ALA A 875 -7.48 -29.33 7.80
CA ALA A 875 -7.29 -30.69 8.30
C ALA A 875 -6.75 -30.74 9.74
N ILE A 876 -6.09 -29.67 10.19
CA ILE A 876 -5.47 -29.58 11.53
C ILE A 876 -6.39 -28.81 12.48
N TYR A 877 -6.90 -27.66 12.04
CA TYR A 877 -7.60 -26.71 12.91
C TYR A 877 -9.13 -26.63 12.67
N GLY A 878 -9.65 -27.31 11.66
CA GLY A 878 -11.07 -27.34 11.32
C GLY A 878 -11.88 -28.44 12.00
N GLY A 879 -11.36 -29.05 13.07
CA GLY A 879 -11.95 -30.22 13.73
C GLY A 879 -13.24 -29.96 14.52
N THR A 880 -13.66 -28.70 14.66
CA THR A 880 -14.91 -28.33 15.34
C THR A 880 -16.10 -28.46 14.40
N THR A 881 -17.21 -28.99 14.90
CA THR A 881 -18.49 -29.04 14.16
C THR A 881 -19.48 -28.02 14.71
N ASP A 882 -20.38 -27.55 13.86
CA ASP A 882 -21.56 -26.79 14.28
C ASP A 882 -22.53 -27.67 15.09
N SER A 883 -23.66 -27.07 15.53
CA SER A 883 -24.71 -27.78 16.28
C SER A 883 -25.41 -28.88 15.48
N GLU A 884 -25.23 -28.92 14.16
CA GLU A 884 -25.79 -29.92 13.24
C GLU A 884 -24.78 -31.03 12.91
N GLY A 885 -23.54 -30.93 13.40
CA GLY A 885 -22.47 -31.88 13.15
C GLY A 885 -21.70 -31.64 11.86
N ASN A 886 -21.89 -30.51 11.18
CA ASN A 886 -21.12 -30.13 10.00
C ASN A 886 -19.79 -29.51 10.42
N PRO A 887 -18.66 -29.80 9.74
CA PRO A 887 -17.39 -29.14 10.01
C PRO A 887 -17.49 -27.63 9.84
N ILE A 888 -17.03 -26.87 10.84
CA ILE A 888 -16.88 -25.43 10.72
C ILE A 888 -15.64 -25.15 9.87
N PRO A 889 -15.76 -24.44 8.74
CA PRO A 889 -14.60 -24.08 7.93
C PRO A 889 -13.73 -23.07 8.67
N LEU A 890 -12.42 -23.23 8.53
CA LEU A 890 -11.44 -22.18 8.70
C LEU A 890 -11.62 -21.20 7.56
N ASP A 891 -11.66 -19.92 7.88
CA ASP A 891 -11.88 -18.88 6.87
C ASP A 891 -11.13 -17.59 7.23
N HIS A 892 -11.23 -16.63 6.33
CA HIS A 892 -10.64 -15.30 6.50
C HIS A 892 -11.07 -14.61 7.81
N GLY A 893 -12.29 -14.87 8.26
CA GLY A 893 -12.89 -14.27 9.44
C GLY A 893 -12.51 -14.95 10.75
N THR A 894 -11.78 -16.08 10.75
CA THR A 894 -11.40 -16.80 11.98
C THR A 894 -10.78 -15.92 13.08
N PRO A 895 -9.86 -14.98 12.79
CA PRO A 895 -9.28 -14.12 13.82
C PRO A 895 -10.29 -13.19 14.50
N VAL A 896 -11.38 -12.84 13.81
CA VAL A 896 -12.39 -11.90 14.33
C VAL A 896 -13.65 -12.61 14.81
N SER A 897 -13.98 -13.78 14.27
CA SER A 897 -15.16 -14.58 14.66
C SER A 897 -14.88 -15.43 15.91
N GLY A 898 -13.62 -15.70 16.23
CA GLY A 898 -13.23 -16.65 17.26
C GLY A 898 -13.42 -18.12 16.85
N SER A 899 -13.68 -18.38 15.56
CA SER A 899 -14.14 -19.67 15.04
C SER A 899 -13.38 -20.08 13.77
N PRO A 900 -12.84 -21.31 13.69
CA PRO A 900 -12.80 -22.35 14.71
C PRO A 900 -12.00 -21.95 15.97
N ALA A 901 -12.50 -22.35 17.14
CA ALA A 901 -11.91 -21.94 18.43
C ALA A 901 -10.46 -22.42 18.65
N ASP A 902 -10.09 -23.53 18.01
CA ASP A 902 -8.73 -24.08 18.07
C ASP A 902 -7.76 -23.24 17.21
N ALA A 903 -8.14 -22.91 15.97
CA ALA A 903 -7.36 -22.02 15.11
C ALA A 903 -7.20 -20.64 15.75
N PHE A 904 -8.31 -20.02 16.18
CA PHE A 904 -8.31 -18.72 16.84
C PHE A 904 -7.46 -18.71 18.10
N GLY A 905 -7.63 -19.73 18.96
CA GLY A 905 -6.82 -19.88 20.17
C GLY A 905 -5.33 -19.99 19.87
N GLN A 906 -4.96 -20.75 18.83
CA GLN A 906 -3.58 -20.90 18.40
C GLN A 906 -3.00 -19.59 17.86
N MET A 907 -3.75 -18.85 17.02
CA MET A 907 -3.35 -17.52 16.53
C MET A 907 -3.03 -16.57 17.68
N VAL A 908 -3.90 -16.49 18.70
CA VAL A 908 -3.67 -15.64 19.88
C VAL A 908 -2.41 -16.06 20.65
N LEU A 909 -2.19 -17.37 20.84
CA LEU A 909 -1.03 -17.88 21.57
C LEU A 909 0.29 -17.68 20.82
N GLU A 910 0.28 -17.80 19.49
CA GLU A 910 1.45 -17.48 18.65
C GLU A 910 1.77 -15.97 18.72
N THR A 911 0.74 -15.12 18.71
CA THR A 911 0.91 -13.67 18.92
C THR A 911 1.53 -13.36 20.29
N ASP A 912 1.03 -13.93 21.39
CA ASP A 912 1.61 -13.75 22.74
C ASP A 912 3.06 -14.23 22.80
N GLY A 913 3.35 -15.39 22.20
CA GLY A 913 4.70 -15.95 22.14
C GLY A 913 5.70 -15.11 21.34
N VAL A 914 5.21 -14.35 20.35
CA VAL A 914 6.03 -13.42 19.55
C VAL A 914 6.21 -12.08 20.27
N PHE A 915 5.18 -11.55 20.92
CA PHE A 915 5.25 -10.26 21.62
C PHE A 915 6.07 -10.34 22.92
N VAL A 916 5.92 -11.43 23.68
CA VAL A 916 6.67 -11.67 24.92
C VAL A 916 7.23 -13.09 24.88
N PRO A 917 8.40 -13.31 24.25
CA PRO A 917 8.97 -14.63 24.13
C PRO A 917 9.28 -15.22 25.53
N PRO A 918 9.11 -16.55 25.71
CA PRO A 918 9.48 -17.21 26.96
C PRO A 918 10.93 -16.91 27.31
N ALA A 919 11.23 -16.69 28.60
CA ALA A 919 12.61 -16.54 29.05
C ALA A 919 13.43 -17.81 28.65
N PRO A 920 14.63 -17.64 28.06
CA PRO A 920 15.40 -18.73 27.45
C PRO A 920 15.87 -19.81 28.44
#